data_AF-A0A1F4QU20-F1
#
_entry.id   AF-A0A1F4QU20-F1
#
_cell.length_a   1.000
_cell.length_b   1.000
_cell.length_c   1.000
_cell.angle_alpha   90.00
_cell.angle_beta   90.00
_cell.angle_gamma   90.00
#
_symmetry.space_group_name_H-M   'P 1'
#
loop_
_entity.id
_entity.type
_entity.pdbx_description
1 polymer ?
#
loop_
_entity_poly.entity_id
_entity_poly.type
_entity_poly.pdbx_seq_one_letter_code
_entity_poly.pdbx_strand_id
1 'polypeptide(L)'
;MQCPRCQKPNPPQAKFCLDCGVHLALTCLRCGIELPTEAKFCFQCGERVGTEPTRQSRFVSPETYTPSHLAQKILTSKNSLEGERKHVTVLFADLKGSMELLADRDPEEARKLLDPVLECMMEAVHRYEGTVNQVMGDGIMALFGAPLAHEDHAVRACYAALRMQGSVKRYGEEIRRAAGVPIHVRVGVNSGEVVVRSIGNDLHMDYTAVGQTTHLAARMEQAALPGSILVSLNTLRLAEGYVQVRPLGPIRVKGLSEPVEVYEVIGGGAIRSRFQAAAVRGLTRFVGRDAELDQLRQALERVRAGHGQVVALVGEPGVGKSRLVWEFTHSHWAQGWLILESSSVSYGKATPYLPVIDLLKLYFKIHDRDDPREIREKITGKLLALDEALRPTLPAFLALLDVPVEDPQWEVLDPRHRRQRTLDAVKRLFLRESQVQPLCLVFEDLHWIDSETQALLDGLIESLPAARLLLLVNYRPEYQHAWGSRTYYAQLRLDPLAPESAEELLQALVGDDPDLQPLKPRLIKWTEGNPFFLEESVRTLVETQMLVGERGAYRLAKALPSIQVPATVQAVLAARIDRLPPEEKRLLQSASVIGKDVPFDLLEAIAELPEEDLSRGLAHLQTAEFLYETSLFPDLEYTFKHALTHEVAYQSLLQERRRVLHARIVDAIERLYPDRLAEQVDRLAYHAFRGEVWGKALAYLRQAGAKAAACSAYREAVPCFEQALDALRQLPESRETLELAIDLRFDLRNSLWPLGEPWRMHAHLQEARNLAEVLGEQRRLGWVFSYLTQYFRMTGDPDRAIESAQRAIAMAQAVSDFPLQVATFTHLGPIYRERGDYRRSIEILRKNVESLQGDLIRERFGLAGLPSVFSHANLVCCLAELGEFAEGIIHGEEGLRIAEMVDEPYSLMFACFGVGTLALLKGELQQAIRMFERGLELYRVWSLPLLFPVTASSLGLAYALSGRLAEAIPLLEQAVEQAASMKLMTSRSIFVARLAEGYLLANRTDDAVPLAGRALELSREQKERGHEAYALRLIAEVAAHSIPLDAHKAEAHYRQAVELADALGMRPLLAHCHLGLGKLHRRTGNRPGAEKHLTTATALFREMDIRFWLEKGQAELNALR
;
A
#
# COMPACT_ATOMS: atom_id res chain seq x y z
N MET A 1 2.96 24.31 -72.71
CA MET A 1 2.41 23.20 -71.89
C MET A 1 1.16 22.63 -72.53
N GLN A 2 0.95 21.31 -72.53
CA GLN A 2 -0.31 20.72 -73.00
C GLN A 2 -1.31 20.64 -71.84
N CYS A 3 -2.57 20.97 -72.12
CA CYS A 3 -3.62 20.85 -71.12
C CYS A 3 -3.88 19.36 -70.79
N PRO A 4 -3.85 18.92 -69.53
CA PRO A 4 -4.07 17.52 -69.17
C PRO A 4 -5.52 17.06 -69.46
N ARG A 5 -6.47 18.00 -69.59
CA ARG A 5 -7.89 17.70 -69.85
C ARG A 5 -8.26 17.70 -71.33
N CYS A 6 -7.80 18.68 -72.11
CA CYS A 6 -8.18 18.83 -73.53
C CYS A 6 -7.01 18.73 -74.52
N GLN A 7 -5.80 18.45 -74.03
CA GLN A 7 -4.54 18.30 -74.78
C GLN A 7 -4.11 19.49 -75.65
N LYS A 8 -4.84 20.60 -75.68
CA LYS A 8 -4.45 21.78 -76.44
C LYS A 8 -3.19 22.46 -75.86
N PRO A 9 -2.31 22.99 -76.73
CA PRO A 9 -1.11 23.71 -76.32
C PRO A 9 -1.47 25.07 -75.73
N ASN A 10 -0.92 25.38 -74.57
CA ASN A 10 -1.04 26.65 -73.86
C ASN A 10 0.36 27.27 -73.66
N PRO A 11 0.47 28.61 -73.66
CA PRO A 11 1.73 29.30 -73.39
C PRO A 11 2.24 28.98 -71.97
N PRO A 12 3.56 28.98 -71.72
CA PRO A 12 4.15 28.54 -70.44
C PRO A 12 3.69 29.34 -69.21
N GLN A 13 3.17 30.56 -69.43
CA GLN A 13 2.71 31.47 -68.38
C GLN A 13 1.20 31.33 -68.08
N ALA A 14 0.48 30.49 -68.81
CA ALA A 14 -0.96 30.34 -68.66
C ALA A 14 -1.31 29.57 -67.38
N LYS A 15 -1.95 30.25 -66.41
CA LYS A 15 -2.46 29.62 -65.17
C LYS A 15 -3.70 28.75 -65.40
N PHE A 16 -4.43 29.01 -66.49
CA PHE A 16 -5.60 28.25 -66.90
C PHE A 16 -5.48 27.90 -68.38
N CYS A 17 -6.09 26.79 -68.78
CA CYS A 17 -6.19 26.44 -70.18
C CYS A 17 -7.08 27.46 -70.89
N LEU A 18 -6.54 28.10 -71.95
CA LEU A 18 -7.24 29.11 -72.75
C LEU A 18 -8.49 28.57 -73.45
N ASP A 19 -8.64 27.25 -73.56
CA ASP A 19 -9.80 26.60 -74.19
C ASP A 19 -10.82 26.04 -73.19
N CYS A 20 -10.38 25.28 -72.19
CA CYS A 20 -11.29 24.57 -71.29
C CYS A 20 -11.33 25.10 -69.85
N GLY A 21 -10.55 26.14 -69.55
CA GLY A 21 -10.53 26.81 -68.24
C GLY A 21 -9.93 25.97 -67.10
N VAL A 22 -9.40 24.77 -67.35
CA VAL A 22 -8.77 23.96 -66.29
C VAL A 22 -7.50 24.62 -65.78
N HIS A 23 -7.28 24.60 -64.47
CA HIS A 23 -6.06 25.14 -63.87
C HIS A 23 -4.85 24.33 -64.31
N LEU A 24 -3.78 25.02 -64.70
CA LEU A 24 -2.60 24.45 -65.34
C LEU A 24 -1.34 24.53 -64.46
N ALA A 25 -1.35 25.35 -63.40
CA ALA A 25 -0.24 25.42 -62.46
C ALA A 25 -0.31 24.30 -61.40
N LEU A 26 0.84 23.69 -61.11
CA LEU A 26 1.00 22.67 -60.06
C LEU A 26 0.83 23.35 -58.70
N THR A 27 0.12 22.70 -57.78
CA THR A 27 0.01 23.15 -56.38
C THR A 27 0.60 22.09 -55.48
N CYS A 28 1.35 22.52 -54.46
CA CYS A 28 1.88 21.59 -53.47
C CYS A 28 0.71 21.01 -52.66
N LEU A 29 0.53 19.68 -52.67
CA LEU A 29 -0.54 19.00 -51.91
C LEU A 29 -0.39 19.15 -50.39
N ARG A 30 0.79 19.53 -49.90
CA ARG A 30 1.08 19.66 -48.47
C ARG A 30 0.89 21.08 -47.94
N CYS A 31 1.32 22.10 -48.68
CA CYS A 31 1.29 23.50 -48.21
C CYS A 31 0.48 24.46 -49.10
N GLY A 32 -0.09 23.98 -50.20
CA GLY A 32 -0.98 24.77 -51.06
C GLY A 32 -0.31 25.83 -51.94
N ILE A 33 1.02 25.98 -51.91
CA ILE A 33 1.72 26.98 -52.73
C ILE A 33 1.69 26.60 -54.22
N GLU A 34 1.52 27.59 -55.10
CA GLU A 34 1.69 27.42 -56.55
C GLU A 34 3.16 27.16 -56.88
N LEU A 35 3.39 26.12 -57.68
CA LEU A 35 4.70 25.67 -58.12
C LEU A 35 4.83 25.83 -59.65
N PRO A 36 6.03 26.18 -60.14
CA PRO A 36 6.33 26.09 -61.56
C PRO A 36 6.04 24.67 -62.09
N THR A 37 5.58 24.57 -63.33
CA THR A 37 5.18 23.29 -63.97
C THR A 37 6.30 22.25 -64.08
N GLU A 38 7.55 22.65 -63.81
CA GLU A 38 8.76 21.83 -63.87
C GLU A 38 9.33 21.48 -62.48
N ALA A 39 8.70 21.95 -61.40
CA ALA A 39 9.17 21.75 -60.04
C ALA A 39 9.04 20.28 -59.62
N LYS A 40 10.16 19.63 -59.32
CA LYS A 40 10.20 18.26 -58.74
C LYS A 40 10.03 18.25 -57.22
N PHE A 41 10.27 19.39 -56.57
CA PHE A 41 10.13 19.59 -55.12
C PHE A 41 9.52 20.96 -54.84
N CYS A 42 8.74 21.06 -53.77
CA CYS A 42 8.20 22.33 -53.29
C CYS A 42 9.33 23.18 -52.68
N PHE A 43 9.55 24.38 -53.20
CA PHE A 43 10.58 25.29 -52.69
C PHE A 43 10.30 25.82 -51.28
N GLN A 44 9.10 25.57 -50.72
CA GLN A 44 8.71 26.07 -49.39
C GLN A 44 8.67 24.99 -48.31
N CYS A 45 8.22 23.76 -48.62
CA CYS A 45 8.14 22.68 -47.63
C CYS A 45 9.00 21.45 -47.97
N GLY A 46 9.70 21.44 -49.10
CA GLY A 46 10.56 20.34 -49.53
C GLY A 46 9.85 19.10 -50.08
N GLU A 47 8.51 19.08 -50.11
CA GLU A 47 7.73 17.93 -50.56
C GLU A 47 7.92 17.63 -52.05
N ARG A 48 8.06 16.34 -52.41
CA ARG A 48 8.30 15.92 -53.81
C ARG A 48 6.99 15.95 -54.60
N VAL A 49 7.03 16.55 -55.79
CA VAL A 49 5.84 16.80 -56.60
C VAL A 49 5.76 15.71 -57.66
N GLY A 50 4.79 14.79 -57.52
CA GLY A 50 4.48 13.77 -58.54
C GLY A 50 4.69 12.30 -58.14
N THR A 51 4.27 11.87 -56.95
CA THR A 51 4.09 10.45 -56.66
C THR A 51 2.65 10.02 -56.97
N GLU A 52 2.49 9.04 -57.87
CA GLU A 52 1.28 8.23 -57.94
C GLU A 52 0.97 7.67 -56.54
N PRO A 53 -0.32 7.59 -56.15
CA PRO A 53 -0.68 7.02 -54.87
C PRO A 53 -0.23 5.56 -54.84
N THR A 54 0.71 5.25 -53.94
CA THR A 54 0.98 3.89 -53.49
C THR A 54 -0.36 3.24 -53.15
N ARG A 55 -0.67 2.09 -53.79
CA ARG A 55 -1.91 1.31 -53.56
C ARG A 55 -2.16 1.17 -52.05
N GLN A 56 -3.08 1.98 -51.54
CA GLN A 56 -3.45 1.99 -50.13
C GLN A 56 -4.25 0.72 -49.82
N SER A 57 -3.86 0.01 -48.76
CA SER A 57 -4.69 -0.98 -48.10
C SER A 57 -6.02 -0.33 -47.68
N ARG A 58 -7.14 -1.03 -47.84
CA ARG A 58 -8.49 -0.52 -47.49
C ARG A 58 -8.66 -0.26 -45.99
N PHE A 59 -7.73 -0.74 -45.16
CA PHE A 59 -7.78 -0.69 -43.68
C PHE A 59 -6.81 0.32 -43.04
N VAL A 60 -6.34 1.34 -43.78
CA VAL A 60 -5.31 2.28 -43.29
C VAL A 60 -5.86 3.30 -42.27
N SER A 61 -7.16 3.61 -42.25
CA SER A 61 -7.75 4.54 -41.27
C SER A 61 -8.71 3.85 -40.29
N PRO A 62 -8.55 4.01 -38.95
CA PRO A 62 -9.52 3.52 -37.96
C PRO A 62 -10.94 4.08 -38.15
N GLU A 63 -11.07 5.22 -38.83
CA GLU A 63 -12.33 5.87 -39.16
C GLU A 63 -13.25 5.05 -40.07
N THR A 64 -12.68 4.17 -40.91
CA THR A 64 -13.49 3.38 -41.85
C THR A 64 -14.16 2.16 -41.22
N TYR A 65 -13.71 1.73 -40.03
CA TYR A 65 -14.23 0.53 -39.36
C TYR A 65 -14.64 0.73 -37.89
N THR A 66 -14.26 1.83 -37.24
CA THR A 66 -14.64 2.13 -35.85
C THR A 66 -16.01 2.80 -35.80
N PRO A 67 -16.98 2.33 -34.99
CA PRO A 67 -18.28 3.00 -34.84
C PRO A 67 -18.14 4.47 -34.44
N SER A 68 -18.96 5.36 -35.02
CA SER A 68 -18.87 6.82 -34.85
C SER A 68 -18.87 7.29 -33.40
N HIS A 69 -19.66 6.66 -32.53
CA HIS A 69 -19.71 6.97 -31.10
C HIS A 69 -18.41 6.64 -30.36
N LEU A 70 -17.72 5.56 -30.76
CA LEU A 70 -16.45 5.15 -30.17
C LEU A 70 -15.32 6.05 -30.69
N ALA A 71 -15.33 6.34 -32.00
CA ALA A 71 -14.40 7.28 -32.62
C ALA A 71 -14.48 8.67 -31.98
N GLN A 72 -15.70 9.18 -31.72
CA GLN A 72 -15.89 10.48 -31.07
C GLN A 72 -15.36 10.50 -29.63
N LYS A 73 -15.60 9.44 -28.84
CA LYS A 73 -15.03 9.29 -27.48
C LYS A 73 -13.51 9.20 -27.49
N ILE A 74 -12.94 8.49 -28.46
CA ILE A 74 -11.50 8.37 -28.63
C ILE A 74 -10.89 9.72 -29.02
N LEU A 75 -11.52 10.47 -29.94
CA LEU A 75 -11.11 11.81 -30.35
C LEU A 75 -11.15 12.81 -29.19
N THR A 76 -12.16 12.77 -28.32
CA THR A 76 -12.18 13.60 -27.10
C THR A 76 -11.06 13.25 -26.11
N SER A 77 -10.65 11.98 -26.05
CA SER A 77 -9.49 11.54 -25.26
C SER A 77 -8.13 11.82 -25.94
N LYS A 78 -8.12 12.12 -27.25
CA LYS A 78 -6.92 12.31 -28.08
C LYS A 78 -6.15 13.59 -27.71
N ASN A 79 -6.86 14.66 -27.36
CA ASN A 79 -6.25 15.94 -26.97
C ASN A 79 -5.59 15.90 -25.58
N SER A 80 -5.75 14.79 -24.83
CA SER A 80 -5.27 14.66 -23.46
C SER A 80 -4.06 13.76 -23.20
N LEU A 81 -3.63 12.95 -24.17
CA LEU A 81 -2.67 11.86 -23.91
C LEU A 81 -1.19 12.28 -24.09
N GLU A 82 -0.63 12.97 -23.09
CA GLU A 82 0.84 13.02 -22.86
C GLU A 82 1.42 11.63 -22.46
N GLY A 83 0.53 10.66 -22.28
CA GLY A 83 0.78 9.28 -21.96
C GLY A 83 0.40 8.94 -20.52
N GLU A 84 -0.15 7.75 -20.31
CA GLU A 84 -0.72 7.32 -19.02
C GLU A 84 -0.38 5.86 -18.72
N ARG A 85 -0.33 5.50 -17.43
CA ARG A 85 -0.30 4.10 -17.00
C ARG A 85 -1.73 3.62 -16.79
N LYS A 86 -2.09 2.51 -17.45
CA LYS A 86 -3.42 1.89 -17.32
C LYS A 86 -3.31 0.40 -17.10
N HIS A 87 -4.23 -0.13 -16.30
CA HIS A 87 -4.47 -1.56 -16.22
C HIS A 87 -5.42 -1.95 -17.36
N VAL A 88 -4.97 -2.84 -18.26
CA VAL A 88 -5.71 -3.19 -19.48
C VAL A 88 -5.77 -4.70 -19.66
N THR A 89 -6.58 -5.14 -20.62
CA THR A 89 -6.50 -6.49 -21.17
C THR A 89 -6.16 -6.44 -22.65
N VAL A 90 -5.11 -7.16 -23.01
CA VAL A 90 -4.61 -7.28 -24.36
C VAL A 90 -5.11 -8.59 -24.95
N LEU A 91 -5.71 -8.52 -26.13
CA LEU A 91 -6.18 -9.66 -26.90
C LEU A 91 -5.38 -9.74 -28.20
N PHE A 92 -4.77 -10.89 -28.47
CA PHE A 92 -4.21 -11.24 -29.77
C PHE A 92 -5.07 -12.31 -30.40
N ALA A 93 -5.40 -12.15 -31.68
CA ALA A 93 -6.06 -13.16 -32.47
C ALA A 93 -5.34 -13.34 -33.80
N ASP A 94 -5.17 -14.58 -34.22
CA ASP A 94 -4.42 -14.93 -35.43
C ASP A 94 -5.11 -16.06 -36.19
N LEU A 95 -4.99 -16.04 -37.52
CA LEU A 95 -5.50 -17.09 -38.39
C LEU A 95 -4.51 -18.24 -38.49
N LYS A 96 -4.90 -19.44 -38.08
CA LYS A 96 -3.99 -20.59 -38.23
C LYS A 96 -3.82 -20.97 -39.70
N GLY A 97 -2.55 -21.18 -40.09
CA GLY A 97 -2.21 -21.79 -41.37
C GLY A 97 -2.40 -20.84 -42.55
N SER A 98 -2.47 -19.53 -42.30
CA SER A 98 -2.54 -18.49 -43.32
C SER A 98 -1.48 -18.68 -44.41
N MET A 99 -0.22 -18.89 -44.05
CA MET A 99 0.86 -19.11 -45.03
C MET A 99 0.59 -20.31 -45.95
N GLU A 100 0.05 -21.41 -45.43
CA GLU A 100 -0.30 -22.61 -46.22
C GLU A 100 -1.58 -22.38 -47.05
N LEU A 101 -2.56 -21.65 -46.51
CA LEU A 101 -3.79 -21.25 -47.21
C LEU A 101 -3.53 -20.30 -48.39
N LEU A 102 -2.43 -19.53 -48.31
CA LEU A 102 -2.09 -18.43 -49.22
C LEU A 102 -0.96 -18.80 -50.20
N ALA A 103 -0.19 -19.87 -49.94
CA ALA A 103 1.00 -20.23 -50.71
C ALA A 103 0.76 -20.44 -52.22
N ASP A 104 -0.42 -20.95 -52.59
CA ASP A 104 -0.78 -21.28 -53.98
C ASP A 104 -1.87 -20.35 -54.56
N ARG A 105 -2.14 -19.19 -53.93
CA ARG A 105 -3.23 -18.27 -54.32
C ARG A 105 -2.69 -16.90 -54.76
N ASP A 106 -3.40 -16.26 -55.68
CA ASP A 106 -3.12 -14.86 -56.02
C ASP A 106 -3.38 -13.93 -54.81
N PRO A 107 -2.57 -12.87 -54.59
CA PRO A 107 -2.76 -11.92 -53.49
C PRO A 107 -4.16 -11.28 -53.41
N GLU A 108 -4.90 -11.15 -54.52
CA GLU A 108 -6.28 -10.67 -54.50
C GLU A 108 -7.26 -11.75 -54.01
N GLU A 109 -7.04 -13.01 -54.37
CA GLU A 109 -7.84 -14.15 -53.89
C GLU A 109 -7.56 -14.44 -52.41
N ALA A 110 -6.30 -14.27 -51.98
CA ALA A 110 -5.88 -14.28 -50.58
C ALA A 110 -6.68 -13.28 -49.74
N ARG A 111 -6.75 -12.01 -50.19
CA ARG A 111 -7.51 -10.95 -49.50
C ARG A 111 -9.00 -11.22 -49.44
N LYS A 112 -9.60 -11.73 -50.52
CA LYS A 112 -11.04 -12.10 -50.53
C LYS A 112 -11.40 -13.14 -49.46
N LEU A 113 -10.43 -13.94 -49.01
CA LEU A 113 -10.62 -14.90 -47.93
C LEU A 113 -10.30 -14.31 -46.54
N LEU A 114 -9.25 -13.49 -46.44
CA LEU A 114 -8.78 -12.92 -45.17
C LEU A 114 -9.65 -11.76 -44.67
N ASP A 115 -10.02 -10.83 -45.55
CA ASP A 115 -10.72 -9.59 -45.18
C ASP A 115 -12.03 -9.87 -44.41
N PRO A 116 -12.90 -10.81 -44.82
CA PRO A 116 -14.12 -11.13 -44.08
C PRO A 116 -13.85 -11.73 -42.68
N VAL A 117 -12.73 -12.46 -42.53
CA VAL A 117 -12.34 -13.02 -41.23
C VAL A 117 -11.86 -11.91 -40.30
N LEU A 118 -11.01 -10.99 -40.80
CA LEU A 118 -10.55 -9.82 -40.06
C LEU A 118 -11.74 -8.91 -39.67
N GLU A 119 -12.69 -8.68 -40.58
CA GLU A 119 -13.92 -7.94 -40.30
C GLU A 119 -14.74 -8.59 -39.17
N CYS A 120 -14.89 -9.93 -39.18
CA CYS A 120 -15.54 -10.66 -38.10
C CYS A 120 -14.81 -10.49 -36.75
N MET A 121 -13.47 -10.51 -36.76
CA MET A 121 -12.68 -10.29 -35.55
C MET A 121 -12.85 -8.87 -35.02
N MET A 122 -12.78 -7.87 -35.90
CA MET A 122 -12.90 -6.45 -35.55
C MET A 122 -14.31 -6.11 -35.04
N GLU A 123 -15.36 -6.64 -35.68
CA GLU A 123 -16.75 -6.48 -35.20
C GLU A 123 -16.93 -7.08 -33.80
N ALA A 124 -16.33 -8.26 -33.54
CA ALA A 124 -16.39 -8.87 -32.23
C ALA A 124 -15.71 -8.01 -31.14
N VAL A 125 -14.57 -7.41 -31.46
CA VAL A 125 -13.86 -6.49 -30.54
C VAL A 125 -14.69 -5.22 -30.28
N HIS A 126 -15.16 -4.56 -31.33
CA HIS A 126 -15.91 -3.30 -31.21
C HIS A 126 -17.24 -3.47 -30.49
N ARG A 127 -17.91 -4.62 -30.65
CA ARG A 127 -19.18 -4.89 -29.94
C ARG A 127 -19.03 -4.85 -28.43
N TYR A 128 -17.86 -5.21 -27.90
CA TYR A 128 -17.57 -5.15 -26.46
C TYR A 128 -16.74 -3.90 -26.09
N GLU A 129 -16.82 -2.86 -26.93
CA GLU A 129 -16.11 -1.58 -26.84
C GLU A 129 -14.58 -1.73 -26.72
N GLY A 130 -14.02 -2.81 -27.25
CA GLY A 130 -12.58 -2.94 -27.43
C GLY A 130 -12.08 -2.04 -28.56
N THR A 131 -10.82 -1.64 -28.44
CA THR A 131 -10.13 -0.85 -29.47
C THR A 131 -9.16 -1.75 -30.21
N VAL A 132 -9.35 -1.91 -31.53
CA VAL A 132 -8.36 -2.59 -32.39
C VAL A 132 -7.18 -1.65 -32.55
N ASN A 133 -6.04 -2.02 -31.97
CA ASN A 133 -4.84 -1.20 -31.97
C ASN A 133 -4.01 -1.44 -33.24
N GLN A 134 -3.87 -2.69 -33.67
CA GLN A 134 -3.07 -3.05 -34.84
C GLN A 134 -3.67 -4.24 -35.59
N VAL A 135 -3.61 -4.20 -36.92
CA VAL A 135 -3.86 -5.34 -37.82
C VAL A 135 -2.51 -5.88 -38.29
N MET A 136 -2.25 -7.17 -38.04
CA MET A 136 -0.96 -7.83 -38.22
C MET A 136 -0.98 -8.80 -39.40
N GLY A 137 -1.44 -8.35 -40.57
CA GLY A 137 -1.58 -9.22 -41.75
C GLY A 137 -2.82 -10.11 -41.66
N ASP A 138 -2.70 -11.27 -40.99
CA ASP A 138 -3.73 -12.30 -40.80
C ASP A 138 -4.31 -12.34 -39.38
N GLY A 139 -3.80 -11.49 -38.49
CA GLY A 139 -4.28 -11.35 -37.12
C GLY A 139 -4.57 -9.91 -36.71
N ILE A 140 -5.11 -9.75 -35.50
CA ILE A 140 -5.35 -8.45 -34.87
C ILE A 140 -4.81 -8.43 -33.43
N MET A 141 -4.42 -7.22 -32.99
CA MET A 141 -4.17 -6.90 -31.60
C MET A 141 -5.21 -5.87 -31.14
N ALA A 142 -5.93 -6.21 -30.07
CA ALA A 142 -6.95 -5.37 -29.48
C ALA A 142 -6.68 -5.08 -28.00
N LEU A 143 -7.10 -3.89 -27.55
CA LEU A 143 -6.97 -3.42 -26.19
C LEU A 143 -8.37 -3.20 -25.59
N PHE A 144 -8.56 -3.68 -24.37
CA PHE A 144 -9.72 -3.41 -23.54
C PHE A 144 -9.27 -2.68 -22.28
N GLY A 145 -9.92 -1.57 -21.95
CA GLY A 145 -9.49 -0.69 -20.85
C GLY A 145 -8.53 0.44 -21.27
N ALA A 146 -8.27 0.57 -22.58
CA ALA A 146 -7.58 1.71 -23.17
C ALA A 146 -8.15 2.03 -24.58
N PRO A 147 -8.24 3.32 -24.97
CA PRO A 147 -7.87 4.52 -24.21
C PRO A 147 -8.83 4.84 -23.06
N LEU A 148 -10.00 4.20 -22.98
CA LEU A 148 -10.96 4.35 -21.88
C LEU A 148 -10.88 3.15 -20.94
N ALA A 149 -10.70 3.39 -19.64
CA ALA A 149 -10.73 2.35 -18.63
C ALA A 149 -12.14 1.76 -18.51
N HIS A 150 -12.20 0.44 -18.52
CA HIS A 150 -13.42 -0.33 -18.31
C HIS A 150 -13.24 -1.20 -17.08
N GLU A 151 -14.19 -1.15 -16.16
CA GLU A 151 -14.12 -1.92 -14.91
C GLU A 151 -14.15 -3.43 -15.13
N ASP A 152 -14.68 -3.87 -16.27
CA ASP A 152 -14.86 -5.25 -16.70
C ASP A 152 -14.05 -5.54 -17.99
N HIS A 153 -12.93 -4.83 -18.18
CA HIS A 153 -12.09 -4.95 -19.38
C HIS A 153 -11.68 -6.40 -19.69
N ALA A 154 -11.40 -7.22 -18.68
CA ALA A 154 -11.02 -8.62 -18.86
C ALA A 154 -12.20 -9.49 -19.33
N VAL A 155 -13.37 -9.30 -18.73
CA VAL A 155 -14.62 -10.00 -19.10
C VAL A 155 -14.99 -9.67 -20.55
N ARG A 156 -14.93 -8.39 -20.92
CA ARG A 156 -15.18 -7.90 -22.29
C ARG A 156 -14.22 -8.54 -23.30
N ALA A 157 -12.94 -8.64 -22.97
CA ALA A 157 -11.96 -9.30 -23.83
C ALA A 157 -12.28 -10.79 -24.02
N CYS A 158 -12.65 -11.50 -22.96
CA CYS A 158 -13.05 -12.91 -23.06
C CYS A 158 -14.34 -13.11 -23.87
N TYR A 159 -15.34 -12.25 -23.70
CA TYR A 159 -16.57 -12.31 -24.49
C TYR A 159 -16.34 -11.92 -25.96
N ALA A 160 -15.46 -10.97 -26.23
CA ALA A 160 -15.01 -10.67 -27.59
C ALA A 160 -14.31 -11.88 -28.21
N ALA A 161 -13.42 -12.56 -27.48
CA ALA A 161 -12.76 -13.78 -27.94
C ALA A 161 -13.76 -14.92 -28.25
N LEU A 162 -14.75 -15.14 -27.37
CA LEU A 162 -15.80 -16.15 -27.58
C LEU A 162 -16.67 -15.82 -28.79
N ARG A 163 -17.09 -14.55 -28.93
CA ARG A 163 -17.86 -14.09 -30.11
C ARG A 163 -17.03 -14.24 -31.38
N MET A 164 -15.76 -13.87 -31.33
CA MET A 164 -14.82 -13.99 -32.46
C MET A 164 -14.72 -15.44 -32.92
N GLN A 165 -14.49 -16.39 -32.01
CA GLN A 165 -14.52 -17.83 -32.32
C GLN A 165 -15.85 -18.25 -32.95
N GLY A 166 -16.99 -17.83 -32.38
CA GLY A 166 -18.32 -18.20 -32.86
C GLY A 166 -18.69 -17.62 -34.23
N SER A 167 -18.30 -16.37 -34.52
CA SER A 167 -18.53 -15.73 -35.83
C SER A 167 -17.63 -16.34 -36.90
N VAL A 168 -16.33 -16.51 -36.61
CA VAL A 168 -15.39 -17.10 -37.56
C VAL A 168 -15.71 -18.57 -37.83
N LYS A 169 -16.19 -19.33 -36.83
CA LYS A 169 -16.64 -20.72 -37.04
C LYS A 169 -17.82 -20.80 -38.00
N ARG A 170 -18.83 -19.92 -37.88
CA ARG A 170 -19.98 -19.87 -38.79
C ARG A 170 -19.56 -19.56 -40.22
N TYR A 171 -18.72 -18.54 -40.40
CA TYR A 171 -18.15 -18.22 -41.71
C TYR A 171 -17.29 -19.36 -42.27
N GLY A 172 -16.48 -20.00 -41.42
CA GLY A 172 -15.66 -21.15 -41.78
C GLY A 172 -16.47 -22.36 -42.23
N GLU A 173 -17.67 -22.59 -41.69
CA GLU A 173 -18.58 -23.64 -42.15
C GLU A 173 -19.14 -23.34 -43.56
N GLU A 174 -19.45 -22.08 -43.85
CA GLU A 174 -19.89 -21.64 -45.19
C GLU A 174 -18.78 -21.82 -46.23
N ILE A 175 -17.56 -21.38 -45.91
CA ILE A 175 -16.39 -21.53 -46.78
C ILE A 175 -15.99 -22.99 -46.91
N ARG A 176 -16.10 -23.82 -45.86
CA ARG A 176 -15.82 -25.25 -45.96
C ARG A 176 -16.79 -25.93 -46.93
N ARG A 177 -18.07 -25.54 -46.95
CA ARG A 177 -19.05 -26.06 -47.92
C ARG A 177 -18.79 -25.58 -49.35
N ALA A 178 -18.29 -24.35 -49.53
CA ALA A 178 -18.04 -23.76 -50.84
C ALA A 178 -16.67 -24.12 -51.45
N ALA A 179 -15.62 -24.22 -50.63
CA ALA A 179 -14.22 -24.28 -51.05
C ALA A 179 -13.39 -25.38 -50.35
N GLY A 180 -13.97 -26.15 -49.42
CA GLY A 180 -13.32 -27.31 -48.78
C GLY A 180 -12.23 -26.98 -47.74
N VAL A 181 -11.97 -25.71 -47.43
CA VAL A 181 -10.88 -25.30 -46.54
C VAL A 181 -11.39 -25.02 -45.12
N PRO A 182 -10.78 -25.60 -44.07
CA PRO A 182 -11.12 -25.28 -42.68
C PRO A 182 -10.49 -23.96 -42.23
N ILE A 183 -11.31 -23.02 -41.76
CA ILE A 183 -10.85 -21.74 -41.20
C ILE A 183 -10.97 -21.79 -39.67
N HIS A 184 -9.85 -21.56 -38.98
CA HIS A 184 -9.78 -21.52 -37.51
C HIS A 184 -8.89 -20.38 -37.04
N VAL A 185 -9.27 -19.77 -35.92
CA VAL A 185 -8.50 -18.71 -35.27
C VAL A 185 -8.00 -19.18 -33.92
N ARG A 186 -6.87 -18.62 -33.49
CA ARG A 186 -6.33 -18.76 -32.14
C ARG A 186 -6.46 -17.43 -31.43
N VAL A 187 -6.78 -17.46 -30.14
CA VAL A 187 -6.91 -16.23 -29.36
C VAL A 187 -6.13 -16.35 -28.05
N GLY A 188 -5.33 -15.35 -27.75
CA GLY A 188 -4.58 -15.21 -26.49
C GLY A 188 -4.94 -13.93 -25.78
N VAL A 189 -5.17 -14.01 -24.47
CA VAL A 189 -5.61 -12.87 -23.67
C VAL A 189 -4.77 -12.78 -22.39
N ASN A 190 -4.27 -11.59 -22.07
CA ASN A 190 -3.58 -11.32 -20.81
C ASN A 190 -3.91 -9.92 -20.28
N SER A 191 -3.97 -9.80 -18.95
CA SER A 191 -4.27 -8.55 -18.24
C SER A 191 -3.06 -8.08 -17.43
N GLY A 192 -2.86 -6.76 -17.36
CA GLY A 192 -1.77 -6.14 -16.64
C GLY A 192 -1.61 -4.66 -16.93
N GLU A 193 -0.62 -4.03 -16.29
CA GLU A 193 -0.31 -2.63 -16.54
C GLU A 193 0.38 -2.43 -17.89
N VAL A 194 0.01 -1.36 -18.59
CA VAL A 194 0.64 -0.87 -19.82
C VAL A 194 0.79 0.64 -19.77
N VAL A 195 1.76 1.15 -20.52
CA VAL A 195 1.88 2.58 -20.80
C VAL A 195 1.19 2.87 -22.13
N VAL A 196 0.21 3.77 -22.11
CA VAL A 196 -0.52 4.23 -23.29
C VAL A 196 0.06 5.57 -23.69
N ARG A 197 0.60 5.73 -24.91
CA ARG A 197 1.09 7.01 -25.48
C ARG A 197 0.52 7.19 -26.89
N SER A 198 0.20 8.42 -27.29
CA SER A 198 -0.07 8.76 -28.69
C SER A 198 1.22 9.17 -29.39
N ILE A 199 1.55 8.54 -30.52
CA ILE A 199 2.67 8.95 -31.39
C ILE A 199 2.08 9.23 -32.78
N GLY A 200 2.15 10.49 -33.24
CA GLY A 200 1.77 10.89 -34.61
C GLY A 200 0.64 11.93 -34.70
N ASN A 201 0.70 12.78 -35.73
CA ASN A 201 -0.35 13.76 -36.08
C ASN A 201 -1.47 13.14 -36.95
N ASP A 202 -1.21 11.98 -37.57
CA ASP A 202 -2.21 11.22 -38.30
C ASP A 202 -2.96 10.30 -37.35
N LEU A 203 -4.21 9.95 -37.65
CA LEU A 203 -5.06 9.03 -36.86
C LEU A 203 -4.54 7.58 -36.77
N HIS A 204 -3.27 7.34 -37.13
CA HIS A 204 -2.53 6.16 -36.68
C HIS A 204 -2.28 6.28 -35.18
N MET A 205 -3.11 5.59 -34.40
CA MET A 205 -2.82 5.34 -33.00
C MET A 205 -1.86 4.15 -32.92
N ASP A 206 -0.57 4.39 -33.14
CA ASP A 206 0.45 3.41 -32.76
C ASP A 206 0.56 3.42 -31.22
N TYR A 207 -0.40 2.80 -30.53
CA TYR A 207 -0.23 2.53 -29.10
C TYR A 207 0.84 1.46 -28.99
N THR A 208 2.06 1.88 -28.71
CA THR A 208 3.09 0.97 -28.25
C THR A 208 2.75 0.59 -26.81
N ALA A 209 1.90 -0.41 -26.64
CA ALA A 209 1.75 -1.14 -25.38
C ALA A 209 3.06 -1.93 -25.17
N VAL A 210 4.14 -1.21 -24.83
CA VAL A 210 5.45 -1.79 -24.54
C VAL A 210 5.38 -2.36 -23.12
N GLY A 211 5.56 -3.67 -22.99
CA GLY A 211 5.60 -4.30 -21.67
C GLY A 211 5.46 -5.81 -21.71
N GLN A 212 5.80 -6.42 -20.58
CA GLN A 212 5.62 -7.86 -20.35
C GLN A 212 4.16 -8.31 -20.59
N THR A 213 3.18 -7.45 -20.28
CA THR A 213 1.74 -7.70 -20.46
C THR A 213 1.37 -8.06 -21.91
N THR A 214 1.82 -7.26 -22.87
CA THR A 214 1.53 -7.45 -24.31
C THR A 214 2.22 -8.69 -24.85
N HIS A 215 3.49 -8.90 -24.48
CA HIS A 215 4.23 -10.10 -24.89
C HIS A 215 3.58 -11.37 -24.36
N LEU A 216 3.11 -11.37 -23.10
CA LEU A 216 2.46 -12.54 -22.54
C LEU A 216 1.13 -12.86 -23.24
N ALA A 217 0.32 -11.86 -23.62
CA ALA A 217 -0.89 -12.06 -24.42
C ALA A 217 -0.60 -12.74 -25.78
N ALA A 218 0.42 -12.25 -26.49
CA ALA A 218 0.86 -12.86 -27.75
C ALA A 218 1.37 -14.30 -27.54
N ARG A 219 2.02 -14.60 -26.41
CA ARG A 219 2.45 -15.96 -26.08
C ARG A 219 1.27 -16.88 -25.75
N MET A 220 0.20 -16.37 -25.15
CA MET A 220 -1.03 -17.14 -24.95
C MET A 220 -1.66 -17.51 -26.29
N GLU A 221 -1.67 -16.60 -27.27
CA GLU A 221 -2.20 -16.88 -28.62
C GLU A 221 -1.35 -17.96 -29.31
N GLN A 222 -0.03 -17.81 -29.29
CA GLN A 222 0.89 -18.76 -29.91
C GLN A 222 0.81 -20.17 -29.31
N ALA A 223 0.50 -20.27 -28.02
CA ALA A 223 0.31 -21.54 -27.32
C ALA A 223 -1.09 -22.15 -27.53
N ALA A 224 -2.06 -21.37 -28.05
CA ALA A 224 -3.43 -21.82 -28.22
C ALA A 224 -3.54 -22.88 -29.33
N LEU A 225 -4.37 -23.89 -29.08
CA LEU A 225 -4.79 -24.82 -30.12
C LEU A 225 -5.77 -24.13 -31.10
N PRO A 226 -5.91 -24.64 -32.33
CA PRO A 226 -6.82 -24.04 -33.33
C PRO A 226 -8.25 -24.06 -32.82
N GLY A 227 -8.92 -22.91 -32.82
CA GLY A 227 -10.28 -22.80 -32.29
C GLY A 227 -10.38 -22.68 -30.77
N SER A 228 -9.26 -22.53 -30.06
CA SER A 228 -9.22 -22.34 -28.60
C SER A 228 -8.85 -20.91 -28.21
N ILE A 229 -9.16 -20.56 -26.96
CA ILE A 229 -8.90 -19.24 -26.36
C ILE A 229 -8.10 -19.50 -25.09
N LEU A 230 -6.86 -18.99 -25.00
CA LEU A 230 -6.04 -19.10 -23.80
C LEU A 230 -5.96 -17.79 -23.04
N VAL A 231 -6.07 -17.87 -21.72
CA VAL A 231 -5.94 -16.75 -20.77
C VAL A 231 -4.87 -17.05 -19.72
N SER A 232 -4.20 -16.01 -19.24
CA SER A 232 -3.33 -16.10 -18.07
C SER A 232 -4.13 -16.08 -16.76
N LEU A 233 -3.48 -16.45 -15.66
CA LEU A 233 -4.05 -16.30 -14.32
C LEU A 233 -4.50 -14.86 -14.01
N ASN A 234 -3.76 -13.85 -14.46
CA ASN A 234 -4.11 -12.43 -14.22
C ASN A 234 -5.45 -12.06 -14.87
N THR A 235 -5.69 -12.54 -16.09
CA THR A 235 -6.98 -12.33 -16.77
C THR A 235 -8.09 -13.13 -16.10
N LEU A 236 -7.82 -14.38 -15.73
CA LEU A 236 -8.81 -15.21 -15.06
C LEU A 236 -9.28 -14.57 -13.75
N ARG A 237 -8.37 -14.03 -12.92
CA ARG A 237 -8.73 -13.34 -11.66
C ARG A 237 -9.73 -12.19 -11.86
N LEU A 238 -9.59 -11.45 -12.97
CA LEU A 238 -10.48 -10.34 -13.30
C LEU A 238 -11.77 -10.77 -14.00
N ALA A 239 -11.81 -11.97 -14.58
CA ALA A 239 -12.96 -12.53 -15.30
C ALA A 239 -13.66 -13.69 -14.56
N GLU A 240 -13.21 -14.02 -13.35
CA GLU A 240 -13.63 -15.23 -12.63
C GLU A 240 -15.14 -15.20 -12.33
N GLY A 241 -15.83 -16.31 -12.59
CA GLY A 241 -17.29 -16.44 -12.47
C GLY A 241 -18.07 -15.98 -13.71
N TYR A 242 -17.50 -15.10 -14.54
CA TYR A 242 -18.10 -14.67 -15.82
C TYR A 242 -17.79 -15.58 -16.99
N VAL A 243 -16.73 -16.35 -16.89
CA VAL A 243 -16.29 -17.27 -17.94
C VAL A 243 -16.11 -18.67 -17.38
N GLN A 244 -16.48 -19.66 -18.20
CA GLN A 244 -16.17 -21.06 -17.92
C GLN A 244 -14.78 -21.35 -18.45
N VAL A 245 -13.93 -21.92 -17.59
CA VAL A 245 -12.54 -22.22 -17.94
C VAL A 245 -12.15 -23.65 -17.62
N ARG A 246 -11.19 -24.17 -18.39
CA ARG A 246 -10.50 -25.43 -18.14
C ARG A 246 -9.04 -25.14 -17.77
N PRO A 247 -8.54 -25.59 -16.60
CA PRO A 247 -7.13 -25.41 -16.25
C PRO A 247 -6.24 -26.28 -17.14
N LEU A 248 -5.17 -25.69 -17.69
CA LEU A 248 -4.14 -26.39 -18.45
C LEU A 248 -2.84 -26.57 -17.65
N GLY A 249 -2.72 -25.89 -16.52
CA GLY A 249 -1.57 -25.94 -15.62
C GLY A 249 -0.44 -24.99 -16.03
N PRO A 250 0.75 -25.11 -15.39
CA PRO A 250 1.88 -24.22 -15.61
C PRO A 250 2.58 -24.51 -16.94
N ILE A 251 2.65 -23.51 -17.83
CA ILE A 251 3.34 -23.58 -19.12
C ILE A 251 4.61 -22.70 -19.07
N ARG A 252 5.75 -23.24 -19.55
CA ARG A 252 6.99 -22.45 -19.68
C ARG A 252 6.89 -21.49 -20.86
N VAL A 253 6.99 -20.19 -20.56
CA VAL A 253 6.98 -19.13 -21.57
C VAL A 253 8.40 -18.60 -21.77
N LYS A 254 8.85 -18.54 -23.03
CA LYS A 254 10.19 -18.03 -23.37
C LYS A 254 10.34 -16.57 -22.93
N GLY A 255 11.33 -16.30 -22.07
CA GLY A 255 11.64 -14.96 -21.56
C GLY A 255 11.20 -14.70 -20.11
N LEU A 256 10.47 -15.63 -19.49
CA LEU A 256 10.17 -15.63 -18.06
C LEU A 256 10.95 -16.74 -17.36
N SER A 257 11.44 -16.47 -16.14
CA SER A 257 12.17 -17.45 -15.32
C SER A 257 11.25 -18.49 -14.70
N GLU A 258 9.98 -18.14 -14.47
CA GLU A 258 8.98 -18.99 -13.83
C GLU A 258 7.89 -19.44 -14.82
N PRO A 259 7.35 -20.67 -14.69
CA PRO A 259 6.20 -21.12 -15.45
C PRO A 259 4.96 -20.25 -15.16
N VAL A 260 4.10 -20.06 -16.17
CA VAL A 260 2.87 -19.29 -16.05
C VAL A 260 1.67 -20.24 -16.04
N GLU A 261 0.77 -20.10 -15.07
CA GLU A 261 -0.50 -20.84 -15.04
C GLU A 261 -1.43 -20.38 -16.18
N VAL A 262 -1.88 -21.34 -16.99
CA VAL A 262 -2.70 -21.08 -18.20
C VAL A 262 -4.04 -21.80 -18.12
N TYR A 263 -5.07 -21.12 -18.61
CA TYR A 263 -6.43 -21.62 -18.65
C TYR A 263 -7.03 -21.45 -20.04
N GLU A 264 -7.88 -22.37 -20.44
CA GLU A 264 -8.64 -22.28 -21.69
C GLU A 264 -10.07 -21.82 -21.41
N VAL A 265 -10.53 -20.79 -22.12
CA VAL A 265 -11.91 -20.30 -22.03
C VAL A 265 -12.80 -21.15 -22.94
N ILE A 266 -13.77 -21.83 -22.35
CA ILE A 266 -14.67 -22.77 -23.05
C ILE A 266 -16.08 -22.21 -23.28
N GLY A 267 -16.46 -21.15 -22.57
CA GLY A 267 -17.78 -20.52 -22.73
C GLY A 267 -18.00 -19.33 -21.80
N GLY A 268 -19.12 -18.63 -22.01
CA GLY A 268 -19.61 -17.64 -21.05
C GLY A 268 -20.23 -18.31 -19.83
N GLY A 269 -20.01 -17.74 -18.65
CA GLY A 269 -20.67 -18.15 -17.42
C GLY A 269 -22.17 -17.79 -17.43
N ALA A 270 -22.96 -18.44 -16.57
CA ALA A 270 -24.38 -18.13 -16.39
C ALA A 270 -24.61 -16.79 -15.66
N ILE A 271 -23.54 -16.22 -15.11
CA ILE A 271 -23.54 -15.07 -14.22
C ILE A 271 -23.32 -13.79 -15.03
N ARG A 272 -24.19 -12.79 -14.83
CA ARG A 272 -24.15 -11.53 -15.59
C ARG A 272 -23.73 -10.31 -14.78
N SER A 273 -23.72 -10.37 -13.45
CA SER A 273 -23.27 -9.28 -12.56
C SER A 273 -22.16 -9.70 -11.59
N ARG A 274 -21.36 -8.72 -11.12
CA ARG A 274 -20.23 -8.99 -10.18
C ARG A 274 -20.75 -9.56 -8.87
N PHE A 275 -21.87 -9.01 -8.42
CA PHE A 275 -22.51 -9.41 -7.19
C PHE A 275 -22.96 -10.88 -7.23
N GLN A 276 -23.56 -11.32 -8.34
CA GLN A 276 -23.94 -12.73 -8.52
C GLN A 276 -22.71 -13.66 -8.53
N ALA A 277 -21.58 -13.23 -9.10
CA ALA A 277 -20.32 -13.98 -9.06
C ALA A 277 -19.79 -14.14 -7.63
N ALA A 278 -19.93 -13.10 -6.80
CA ALA A 278 -19.60 -13.15 -5.38
C ALA A 278 -20.60 -14.02 -4.58
N ALA A 279 -21.89 -13.96 -4.90
CA ALA A 279 -22.93 -14.70 -4.21
C ALA A 279 -22.75 -16.23 -4.29
N VAL A 280 -22.32 -16.74 -5.45
CA VAL A 280 -22.01 -18.17 -5.65
C VAL A 280 -20.88 -18.66 -4.74
N ARG A 281 -19.98 -17.78 -4.31
CA ARG A 281 -18.83 -18.12 -3.43
C ARG A 281 -19.15 -18.03 -1.94
N GLY A 282 -20.38 -17.68 -1.59
CA GLY A 282 -20.78 -17.39 -0.22
C GLY A 282 -20.66 -15.91 0.10
N LEU A 283 -21.82 -15.31 0.38
CA LEU A 283 -21.95 -13.92 0.77
C LEU A 283 -21.38 -13.68 2.18
N THR A 284 -20.70 -12.55 2.37
CA THR A 284 -20.38 -12.01 3.71
C THR A 284 -21.65 -11.74 4.50
N ARG A 285 -21.51 -11.65 5.84
CA ARG A 285 -22.59 -11.16 6.70
C ARG A 285 -23.00 -9.75 6.27
N PHE A 286 -24.31 -9.51 6.17
CA PHE A 286 -24.85 -8.19 5.89
C PHE A 286 -24.90 -7.36 7.18
N VAL A 287 -24.36 -6.14 7.15
CA VAL A 287 -24.13 -5.30 8.35
C VAL A 287 -24.46 -3.83 8.07
N GLY A 288 -24.89 -3.11 9.10
CA GLY A 288 -24.97 -1.64 9.12
C GLY A 288 -25.99 -0.99 8.17
N ARG A 289 -27.07 -1.69 7.78
CA ARG A 289 -28.04 -1.23 6.76
C ARG A 289 -29.51 -1.42 7.15
N ASP A 290 -29.78 -1.52 8.44
CA ASP A 290 -31.13 -1.79 8.95
C ASP A 290 -32.11 -0.65 8.60
N ALA A 291 -31.64 0.60 8.65
CA ALA A 291 -32.45 1.78 8.34
C ALA A 291 -32.88 1.80 6.87
N GLU A 292 -31.99 1.48 5.93
CA GLU A 292 -32.30 1.45 4.51
C GLU A 292 -33.21 0.27 4.15
N LEU A 293 -33.03 -0.89 4.78
CA LEU A 293 -33.96 -2.04 4.65
C LEU A 293 -35.37 -1.67 5.15
N ASP A 294 -35.47 -0.98 6.28
CA ASP A 294 -36.76 -0.54 6.82
C ASP A 294 -37.47 0.45 5.89
N GLN A 295 -36.74 1.34 5.21
CA GLN A 295 -37.33 2.26 4.22
C GLN A 295 -37.85 1.51 2.98
N LEU A 296 -37.13 0.50 2.50
CA LEU A 296 -37.60 -0.38 1.42
C LEU A 296 -38.85 -1.15 1.85
N ARG A 297 -38.88 -1.66 3.08
CA ARG A 297 -40.07 -2.31 3.67
C ARG A 297 -41.28 -1.37 3.68
N GLN A 298 -41.10 -0.12 4.09
CA GLN A 298 -42.18 0.88 4.08
C GLN A 298 -42.69 1.22 2.67
N ALA A 299 -41.81 1.21 1.66
CA ALA A 299 -42.22 1.38 0.27
C ALA A 299 -43.07 0.20 -0.21
N LEU A 300 -42.67 -1.03 0.14
CA LEU A 300 -43.38 -2.27 -0.20
C LEU A 300 -44.82 -2.27 0.36
N GLU A 301 -45.01 -1.84 1.62
CA GLU A 301 -46.34 -1.74 2.23
C GLU A 301 -47.24 -0.70 1.53
N ARG A 302 -46.68 0.45 1.14
CA ARG A 302 -47.43 1.47 0.36
C ARG A 302 -47.90 0.93 -0.99
N VAL A 303 -47.04 0.18 -1.68
CA VAL A 303 -47.38 -0.45 -2.96
C VAL A 303 -48.43 -1.54 -2.78
N ARG A 304 -48.37 -2.32 -1.69
CA ARG A 304 -49.39 -3.31 -1.35
C ARG A 304 -50.76 -2.68 -1.12
N ALA A 305 -50.80 -1.46 -0.58
CA ALA A 305 -52.02 -0.65 -0.45
C ALA A 305 -52.53 -0.03 -1.77
N GLY A 306 -51.84 -0.23 -2.89
CA GLY A 306 -52.23 0.29 -4.21
C GLY A 306 -51.55 1.60 -4.63
N HIS A 307 -50.58 2.08 -3.85
CA HIS A 307 -49.84 3.30 -4.14
C HIS A 307 -48.46 2.95 -4.71
N GLY A 308 -48.33 2.91 -6.04
CA GLY A 308 -47.06 2.60 -6.70
C GLY A 308 -45.94 3.53 -6.25
N GLN A 309 -44.73 2.98 -6.13
CA GLN A 309 -43.55 3.70 -5.64
C GLN A 309 -42.37 3.50 -6.57
N VAL A 310 -41.51 4.51 -6.64
CA VAL A 310 -40.17 4.38 -7.21
C VAL A 310 -39.16 4.61 -6.10
N VAL A 311 -38.27 3.64 -5.88
CA VAL A 311 -37.18 3.78 -4.92
C VAL A 311 -35.86 3.69 -5.67
N ALA A 312 -35.02 4.71 -5.50
CA ALA A 312 -33.70 4.79 -6.11
C ALA A 312 -32.60 4.63 -5.06
N LEU A 313 -31.77 3.60 -5.21
CA LEU A 313 -30.55 3.43 -4.42
C LEU A 313 -29.39 4.14 -5.12
N VAL A 314 -28.86 5.16 -4.48
CA VAL A 314 -27.79 6.02 -5.03
C VAL A 314 -26.55 5.88 -4.17
N GLY A 315 -25.41 5.61 -4.79
CA GLY A 315 -24.17 5.49 -4.05
C GLY A 315 -23.01 5.09 -4.94
N GLU A 316 -21.81 5.18 -4.41
CA GLU A 316 -20.59 4.90 -5.14
C GLU A 316 -20.46 3.41 -5.53
N PRO A 317 -19.58 3.07 -6.49
CA PRO A 317 -19.26 1.67 -6.78
C PRO A 317 -18.80 0.94 -5.52
N GLY A 318 -19.34 -0.26 -5.28
CA GLY A 318 -18.89 -1.11 -4.18
C GLY A 318 -19.54 -0.87 -2.80
N VAL A 319 -20.31 0.21 -2.61
CA VAL A 319 -20.94 0.53 -1.29
C VAL A 319 -22.03 -0.44 -0.83
N GLY A 320 -22.43 -1.41 -1.69
CA GLY A 320 -23.40 -2.44 -1.35
C GLY A 320 -24.80 -2.28 -1.96
N LYS A 321 -25.00 -1.44 -2.99
CA LYS A 321 -26.30 -1.24 -3.66
C LYS A 321 -26.97 -2.57 -4.08
N SER A 322 -26.29 -3.38 -4.89
CA SER A 322 -26.80 -4.69 -5.35
C SER A 322 -26.98 -5.67 -4.19
N ARG A 323 -26.14 -5.58 -3.15
CA ARG A 323 -26.30 -6.41 -1.95
C ARG A 323 -27.58 -6.04 -1.18
N LEU A 324 -27.87 -4.75 -1.01
CA LEU A 324 -29.09 -4.29 -0.36
C LEU A 324 -30.34 -4.71 -1.16
N VAL A 325 -30.29 -4.59 -2.49
CA VAL A 325 -31.35 -5.12 -3.37
C VAL A 325 -31.56 -6.61 -3.13
N TRP A 326 -30.47 -7.39 -3.13
CA TRP A 326 -30.54 -8.84 -2.92
C TRP A 326 -31.12 -9.23 -1.56
N GLU A 327 -30.66 -8.59 -0.48
CA GLU A 327 -31.19 -8.82 0.87
C GLU A 327 -32.68 -8.47 0.96
N PHE A 328 -33.09 -7.39 0.31
CA PHE A 328 -34.50 -6.98 0.25
C PHE A 328 -35.34 -7.98 -0.55
N THR A 329 -34.92 -8.38 -1.76
CA THR A 329 -35.70 -9.28 -2.63
C THR A 329 -35.75 -10.72 -2.10
N HIS A 330 -34.77 -11.14 -1.31
CA HIS A 330 -34.72 -12.46 -0.67
C HIS A 330 -35.25 -12.45 0.78
N SER A 331 -35.70 -11.29 1.27
CA SER A 331 -36.30 -11.17 2.60
C SER A 331 -37.67 -11.84 2.68
N HIS A 332 -38.11 -12.14 3.90
CA HIS A 332 -39.46 -12.66 4.15
C HIS A 332 -40.57 -11.64 3.79
N TRP A 333 -40.28 -10.34 3.72
CA TRP A 333 -41.25 -9.30 3.34
C TRP A 333 -41.63 -9.34 1.86
N ALA A 334 -40.70 -9.78 1.01
CA ALA A 334 -40.90 -9.89 -0.43
C ALA A 334 -41.59 -11.22 -0.83
N GLN A 335 -41.87 -12.11 0.13
CA GLN A 335 -42.62 -13.33 -0.14
C GLN A 335 -44.02 -13.03 -0.71
N GLY A 336 -44.39 -13.73 -1.78
CA GLY A 336 -45.66 -13.54 -2.47
C GLY A 336 -45.69 -12.40 -3.49
N TRP A 337 -44.55 -11.75 -3.76
CA TRP A 337 -44.40 -10.79 -4.86
C TRP A 337 -43.85 -11.49 -6.10
N LEU A 338 -44.27 -11.02 -7.28
CA LEU A 338 -43.55 -11.31 -8.50
C LEU A 338 -42.36 -10.35 -8.59
N ILE A 339 -41.14 -10.87 -8.48
CA ILE A 339 -39.91 -10.08 -8.60
C ILE A 339 -39.29 -10.37 -9.95
N LEU A 340 -39.08 -9.32 -10.73
CA LEU A 340 -38.39 -9.39 -12.02
C LEU A 340 -37.18 -8.47 -11.94
N GLU A 341 -35.99 -9.07 -11.97
CA GLU A 341 -34.71 -8.38 -11.84
C GLU A 341 -33.97 -8.36 -13.17
N SER A 342 -33.41 -7.21 -13.50
CA SER A 342 -32.54 -7.04 -14.65
C SER A 342 -31.42 -6.06 -14.34
N SER A 343 -30.22 -6.37 -14.83
CA SER A 343 -29.04 -5.54 -14.66
C SER A 343 -28.60 -4.96 -15.99
N SER A 344 -28.26 -3.68 -15.99
CA SER A 344 -27.61 -3.06 -17.13
C SER A 344 -26.15 -3.48 -17.17
N VAL A 345 -25.66 -3.90 -18.33
CA VAL A 345 -24.24 -4.22 -18.52
C VAL A 345 -23.53 -3.06 -19.19
N SER A 346 -22.26 -2.85 -18.83
CA SER A 346 -21.47 -1.70 -19.26
C SER A 346 -21.30 -1.59 -20.80
N TYR A 347 -21.33 -2.73 -21.51
CA TYR A 347 -21.29 -2.84 -22.98
C TYR A 347 -22.69 -2.94 -23.63
N GLY A 348 -23.75 -2.87 -22.83
CA GLY A 348 -25.14 -3.07 -23.26
C GLY A 348 -25.72 -1.92 -24.08
N LYS A 349 -25.14 -0.71 -23.99
CA LYS A 349 -25.66 0.50 -24.66
C LYS A 349 -25.82 0.37 -26.18
N ALA A 350 -25.06 -0.53 -26.81
CA ALA A 350 -25.15 -0.79 -28.25
C ALA A 350 -26.35 -1.67 -28.65
N THR A 351 -27.02 -2.32 -27.70
CA THR A 351 -28.18 -3.19 -27.93
C THR A 351 -29.42 -2.55 -27.29
N PRO A 352 -30.33 -1.95 -28.08
CA PRO A 352 -31.55 -1.33 -27.56
C PRO A 352 -32.37 -2.31 -26.72
N TYR A 353 -32.97 -1.83 -25.63
CA TYR A 353 -33.85 -2.60 -24.77
C TYR A 353 -33.23 -3.82 -24.08
N LEU A 354 -31.90 -3.99 -24.05
CA LEU A 354 -31.28 -5.21 -23.52
C LEU A 354 -31.74 -5.56 -22.08
N PRO A 355 -31.79 -4.62 -21.11
CA PRO A 355 -32.30 -4.93 -19.78
C PRO A 355 -33.77 -5.38 -19.79
N VAL A 356 -34.58 -4.83 -20.68
CA VAL A 356 -35.99 -5.18 -20.84
C VAL A 356 -36.14 -6.58 -21.45
N ILE A 357 -35.34 -6.89 -22.47
CA ILE A 357 -35.28 -8.22 -23.10
C ILE A 357 -34.95 -9.29 -22.06
N ASP A 358 -33.92 -9.06 -21.23
CA ASP A 358 -33.52 -9.99 -20.17
C ASP A 358 -34.63 -10.19 -19.13
N LEU A 359 -35.29 -9.09 -18.74
CA LEU A 359 -36.43 -9.12 -17.82
C LEU A 359 -37.62 -9.92 -18.40
N LEU A 360 -37.92 -9.73 -19.69
CA LEU A 360 -38.98 -10.45 -20.38
C LEU A 360 -38.65 -11.93 -20.57
N LYS A 361 -37.38 -12.28 -20.84
CA LYS A 361 -36.94 -13.69 -20.89
C LYS A 361 -37.18 -14.39 -19.55
N LEU A 362 -36.89 -13.73 -18.44
CA LEU A 362 -37.19 -14.24 -17.10
C LEU A 362 -38.70 -14.42 -16.89
N TYR A 363 -39.49 -13.41 -17.24
CA TYR A 363 -40.95 -13.43 -17.10
C TYR A 363 -41.62 -14.55 -17.93
N PHE A 364 -41.19 -14.74 -19.17
CA PHE A 364 -41.69 -15.78 -20.09
C PHE A 364 -41.00 -17.14 -19.94
N LYS A 365 -39.99 -17.27 -19.08
CA LYS A 365 -39.20 -18.50 -18.86
C LYS A 365 -38.54 -19.02 -20.15
N ILE A 366 -37.91 -18.11 -20.88
CA ILE A 366 -37.16 -18.39 -22.11
C ILE A 366 -35.71 -18.70 -21.75
N HIS A 367 -35.19 -19.81 -22.28
CA HIS A 367 -33.80 -20.24 -22.10
C HIS A 367 -33.01 -20.10 -23.41
N ASP A 368 -31.68 -20.00 -23.32
CA ASP A 368 -30.81 -19.77 -24.50
C ASP A 368 -30.80 -20.93 -25.52
N ARG A 369 -31.36 -22.10 -25.18
CA ARG A 369 -31.48 -23.26 -26.07
C ARG A 369 -32.86 -23.39 -26.72
N ASP A 370 -33.82 -22.56 -26.32
CA ASP A 370 -35.18 -22.63 -26.84
C ASP A 370 -35.18 -22.19 -28.32
N ASP A 371 -35.96 -22.89 -29.15
CA ASP A 371 -36.11 -22.52 -30.56
C ASP A 371 -37.20 -21.43 -30.76
N PRO A 372 -37.24 -20.76 -31.93
CA PRO A 372 -38.21 -19.67 -32.16
C PRO A 372 -39.69 -20.08 -32.05
N ARG A 373 -40.03 -21.36 -32.22
CA ARG A 373 -41.41 -21.86 -32.04
C ARG A 373 -41.73 -21.99 -30.57
N GLU A 374 -40.84 -22.60 -29.79
CA GLU A 374 -40.99 -22.72 -28.33
C GLU A 374 -41.12 -21.35 -27.66
N ILE A 375 -40.31 -20.38 -28.08
CA ILE A 375 -40.38 -19.00 -27.57
C ILE A 375 -41.76 -18.38 -27.85
N ARG A 376 -42.29 -18.53 -29.08
CA ARG A 376 -43.61 -18.01 -29.45
C ARG A 376 -44.73 -18.63 -28.61
N GLU A 377 -44.70 -19.94 -28.40
CA GLU A 377 -45.70 -20.65 -27.59
C GLU A 377 -45.71 -20.16 -26.15
N LYS A 378 -44.52 -20.01 -25.53
CA LYS A 378 -44.38 -19.50 -24.16
C LYS A 378 -44.95 -18.08 -24.01
N ILE A 379 -44.61 -17.17 -24.94
CA ILE A 379 -45.10 -15.79 -24.93
C ILE A 379 -46.61 -15.75 -25.08
N THR A 380 -47.13 -16.43 -26.11
CA THR A 380 -48.57 -16.43 -26.42
C THR A 380 -49.39 -17.02 -25.29
N GLY A 381 -48.98 -18.18 -24.76
CA GLY A 381 -49.67 -18.84 -23.66
C GLY A 381 -49.70 -17.98 -22.39
N LYS A 382 -48.56 -17.38 -22.03
CA LYS A 382 -48.45 -16.54 -20.82
C LYS A 382 -49.25 -15.24 -20.93
N LEU A 383 -49.24 -14.56 -22.08
CA LEU A 383 -49.99 -13.31 -22.28
C LEU A 383 -51.50 -13.54 -22.23
N LEU A 384 -52.00 -14.56 -22.92
CA LEU A 384 -53.44 -14.84 -22.97
C LEU A 384 -53.97 -15.39 -21.64
N ALA A 385 -53.14 -16.10 -20.87
CA ALA A 385 -53.48 -16.53 -19.52
C ALA A 385 -53.57 -15.35 -18.53
N LEU A 386 -52.87 -14.24 -18.81
CA LEU A 386 -52.93 -13.03 -17.99
C LEU A 386 -54.17 -12.19 -18.30
N ASP A 387 -54.37 -11.81 -19.56
CA ASP A 387 -55.51 -11.03 -20.03
C ASP A 387 -55.62 -11.16 -21.56
N GLU A 388 -56.79 -11.57 -22.07
CA GLU A 388 -57.03 -11.69 -23.52
C GLU A 388 -56.90 -10.34 -24.25
N ALA A 389 -57.10 -9.22 -23.55
CA ALA A 389 -56.90 -7.87 -24.09
C ALA A 389 -55.43 -7.58 -24.49
N LEU A 390 -54.47 -8.41 -24.06
CA LEU A 390 -53.06 -8.29 -24.44
C LEU A 390 -52.75 -8.94 -25.80
N ARG A 391 -53.65 -9.72 -26.42
CA ARG A 391 -53.41 -10.35 -27.73
C ARG A 391 -52.84 -9.40 -28.80
N PRO A 392 -53.31 -8.15 -28.96
CA PRO A 392 -52.76 -7.22 -29.97
C PRO A 392 -51.31 -6.80 -29.73
N THR A 393 -50.75 -7.08 -28.54
CA THR A 393 -49.36 -6.74 -28.19
C THR A 393 -48.35 -7.83 -28.58
N LEU A 394 -48.82 -9.03 -28.97
CA LEU A 394 -47.98 -10.18 -29.29
C LEU A 394 -46.90 -9.89 -30.36
N PRO A 395 -47.20 -9.20 -31.48
CA PRO A 395 -46.19 -8.89 -32.49
C PRO A 395 -45.00 -8.08 -31.95
N ALA A 396 -45.25 -7.19 -30.98
CA ALA A 396 -44.21 -6.37 -30.40
C ALA A 396 -43.23 -7.18 -29.53
N PHE A 397 -43.73 -8.16 -28.76
CA PHE A 397 -42.89 -9.05 -27.97
C PHE A 397 -42.07 -10.02 -28.83
N LEU A 398 -42.66 -10.54 -29.91
CA LEU A 398 -41.94 -11.39 -30.87
C LEU A 398 -40.81 -10.63 -31.55
N ALA A 399 -41.09 -9.41 -32.04
CA ALA A 399 -40.07 -8.54 -32.64
C ALA A 399 -38.95 -8.17 -31.65
N LEU A 400 -39.30 -7.86 -30.40
CA LEU A 400 -38.33 -7.48 -29.36
C LEU A 400 -37.40 -8.63 -28.96
N LEU A 401 -37.85 -9.88 -29.11
CA LEU A 401 -37.10 -11.09 -28.76
C LEU A 401 -36.46 -11.79 -29.97
N ASP A 402 -36.32 -11.07 -31.10
CA ASP A 402 -35.76 -11.58 -32.37
C ASP A 402 -36.47 -12.85 -32.90
N VAL A 403 -37.77 -13.00 -32.61
CA VAL A 403 -38.61 -14.06 -33.19
C VAL A 403 -39.34 -13.53 -34.43
N PRO A 404 -39.31 -14.23 -35.58
CA PRO A 404 -40.00 -13.80 -36.79
C PRO A 404 -41.48 -13.46 -36.53
N VAL A 405 -41.96 -12.30 -36.99
CA VAL A 405 -43.35 -11.88 -36.80
C VAL A 405 -44.16 -12.24 -38.04
N GLU A 406 -45.25 -13.01 -37.86
CA GLU A 406 -46.15 -13.40 -38.95
C GLU A 406 -47.46 -12.60 -38.84
N ASP A 407 -47.36 -11.27 -38.91
CA ASP A 407 -48.50 -10.34 -38.83
C ASP A 407 -48.38 -9.23 -39.90
N PRO A 408 -49.25 -9.23 -40.94
CA PRO A 408 -49.25 -8.22 -41.99
C PRO A 408 -49.41 -6.79 -41.47
N GLN A 409 -50.15 -6.59 -40.36
CA GLN A 409 -50.35 -5.25 -39.78
C GLN A 409 -49.09 -4.73 -39.08
N TRP A 410 -48.16 -5.61 -38.69
CA TRP A 410 -46.88 -5.24 -38.09
C TRP A 410 -45.83 -4.90 -39.15
N GLU A 411 -45.79 -5.67 -40.24
CA GLU A 411 -44.85 -5.46 -41.34
C GLU A 411 -45.03 -4.11 -42.05
N VAL A 412 -46.26 -3.60 -42.13
CA VAL A 412 -46.58 -2.32 -42.80
C VAL A 412 -46.23 -1.09 -41.93
N LEU A 413 -45.99 -1.25 -40.62
CA LEU A 413 -45.64 -0.13 -39.73
C LEU A 413 -44.25 0.42 -40.00
N ASP A 414 -44.11 1.74 -39.93
CA ASP A 414 -42.81 2.41 -39.95
C ASP A 414 -42.04 2.16 -38.61
N PRO A 415 -40.72 2.41 -38.57
CA PRO A 415 -39.92 2.17 -37.37
C PRO A 415 -40.38 2.95 -36.12
N ARG A 416 -40.93 4.16 -36.29
CA ARG A 416 -41.41 5.00 -35.17
C ARG A 416 -42.67 4.42 -34.53
N HIS A 417 -43.64 3.97 -35.33
CA HIS A 417 -44.85 3.34 -34.81
C HIS A 417 -44.54 1.96 -34.21
N ARG A 418 -43.60 1.19 -34.78
CA ARG A 418 -43.13 -0.07 -34.16
C ARG A 418 -42.53 0.19 -32.77
N ARG A 419 -41.63 1.16 -32.67
CA ARG A 419 -41.04 1.61 -31.39
C ARG A 419 -42.11 1.95 -30.36
N GLN A 420 -43.08 2.80 -30.73
CA GLN A 420 -44.14 3.21 -29.82
C GLN A 420 -45.03 2.03 -29.38
N ARG A 421 -45.40 1.14 -30.31
CA ARG A 421 -46.17 -0.07 -29.97
C ARG A 421 -45.40 -1.00 -29.02
N THR A 422 -44.08 -1.11 -29.17
CA THR A 422 -43.24 -1.89 -28.25
C THR A 422 -43.24 -1.30 -26.85
N LEU A 423 -43.05 0.02 -26.71
CA LEU A 423 -43.11 0.69 -25.40
C LEU A 423 -44.47 0.51 -24.73
N ASP A 424 -45.56 0.72 -25.49
CA ASP A 424 -46.92 0.55 -24.99
C ASP A 424 -47.24 -0.91 -24.61
N ALA A 425 -46.76 -1.88 -25.39
CA ALA A 425 -46.95 -3.31 -25.11
C ALA A 425 -46.33 -3.71 -23.77
N VAL A 426 -45.06 -3.34 -23.55
CA VAL A 426 -44.32 -3.65 -22.32
C VAL A 426 -44.97 -2.95 -21.11
N LYS A 427 -45.35 -1.68 -21.26
CA LYS A 427 -46.05 -0.93 -20.20
C LYS A 427 -47.39 -1.57 -19.84
N ARG A 428 -48.20 -1.96 -20.82
CA ARG A 428 -49.50 -2.62 -20.59
C ARG A 428 -49.34 -3.95 -19.90
N LEU A 429 -48.31 -4.73 -20.25
CA LEU A 429 -48.00 -6.00 -19.58
C LEU A 429 -47.78 -5.81 -18.08
N PHE A 430 -46.85 -4.93 -17.68
CA PHE A 430 -46.55 -4.74 -16.26
C PHE A 430 -47.71 -4.13 -15.47
N LEU A 431 -48.46 -3.20 -16.07
CA LEU A 431 -49.64 -2.64 -15.42
C LEU A 431 -50.74 -3.69 -15.20
N ARG A 432 -50.98 -4.58 -16.18
CA ARG A 432 -51.93 -5.68 -16.02
C ARG A 432 -51.46 -6.72 -15.01
N GLU A 433 -50.18 -7.09 -15.04
CA GLU A 433 -49.62 -8.01 -14.04
C GLU A 433 -49.78 -7.45 -12.61
N SER A 434 -49.57 -6.14 -12.43
CA SER A 434 -49.74 -5.46 -11.14
C SER A 434 -51.18 -5.49 -10.58
N GLN A 435 -52.19 -5.72 -11.44
CA GLN A 435 -53.58 -5.87 -11.00
C GLN A 435 -53.87 -7.28 -10.48
N VAL A 436 -53.14 -8.28 -10.99
CA VAL A 436 -53.27 -9.68 -10.57
C VAL A 436 -52.49 -9.91 -9.27
N GLN A 437 -51.26 -9.43 -9.19
CA GLN A 437 -50.39 -9.60 -8.03
C GLN A 437 -49.44 -8.40 -7.85
N PRO A 438 -48.97 -8.13 -6.62
CA PRO A 438 -47.94 -7.12 -6.39
C PRO A 438 -46.65 -7.42 -7.17
N LEU A 439 -46.16 -6.43 -7.92
CA LEU A 439 -45.02 -6.55 -8.82
C LEU A 439 -43.85 -5.70 -8.32
N CYS A 440 -42.66 -6.30 -8.20
CA CYS A 440 -41.41 -5.58 -7.95
C CYS A 440 -40.51 -5.69 -9.18
N LEU A 441 -40.31 -4.57 -9.87
CA LEU A 441 -39.38 -4.47 -10.99
C LEU A 441 -38.07 -3.90 -10.48
N VAL A 442 -36.98 -4.64 -10.67
CA VAL A 442 -35.63 -4.23 -10.27
C VAL A 442 -34.81 -3.94 -11.51
N PHE A 443 -34.34 -2.71 -11.66
CA PHE A 443 -33.37 -2.32 -12.69
C PHE A 443 -32.07 -1.84 -12.05
N GLU A 444 -31.02 -2.65 -12.18
CA GLU A 444 -29.70 -2.31 -11.67
C GLU A 444 -28.85 -1.55 -12.71
N ASP A 445 -27.97 -0.70 -12.19
CA ASP A 445 -26.96 0.08 -12.88
C ASP A 445 -27.51 1.02 -13.97
N LEU A 446 -28.49 1.87 -13.63
CA LEU A 446 -29.15 2.74 -14.63
C LEU A 446 -28.19 3.68 -15.39
N HIS A 447 -27.04 4.00 -14.81
CA HIS A 447 -25.98 4.77 -15.49
C HIS A 447 -25.45 4.08 -16.79
N TRP A 448 -25.75 2.80 -16.98
CA TRP A 448 -25.40 2.02 -18.16
C TRP A 448 -26.55 1.72 -19.13
N ILE A 449 -27.79 2.15 -18.86
CA ILE A 449 -28.91 1.90 -19.78
C ILE A 449 -28.76 2.66 -21.10
N ASP A 450 -29.40 2.11 -22.13
CA ASP A 450 -29.61 2.76 -23.42
C ASP A 450 -30.79 3.75 -23.37
N SER A 451 -30.85 4.65 -24.35
CA SER A 451 -31.88 5.68 -24.44
C SER A 451 -33.29 5.13 -24.65
N GLU A 452 -33.42 3.93 -25.22
CA GLU A 452 -34.71 3.31 -25.49
C GLU A 452 -35.29 2.66 -24.22
N THR A 453 -34.44 2.01 -23.42
CA THR A 453 -34.80 1.58 -22.07
C THR A 453 -35.13 2.77 -21.15
N GLN A 454 -34.38 3.87 -21.24
CA GLN A 454 -34.69 5.12 -20.51
C GLN A 454 -36.11 5.60 -20.83
N ALA A 455 -36.46 5.71 -22.12
CA ALA A 455 -37.79 6.16 -22.54
C ALA A 455 -38.91 5.25 -22.03
N LEU A 456 -38.67 3.93 -21.95
CA LEU A 456 -39.62 2.99 -21.34
C LEU A 456 -39.80 3.25 -19.84
N LEU A 457 -38.70 3.44 -19.10
CA LEU A 457 -38.75 3.71 -17.65
C LEU A 457 -39.49 5.02 -17.37
N ASP A 458 -39.17 6.10 -18.09
CA ASP A 458 -39.86 7.39 -17.95
C ASP A 458 -41.36 7.24 -18.20
N GLY A 459 -41.75 6.53 -19.27
CA GLY A 459 -43.16 6.26 -19.59
C GLY A 459 -43.87 5.35 -18.58
N LEU A 460 -43.17 4.41 -17.95
CA LEU A 460 -43.72 3.55 -16.89
C LEU A 460 -43.96 4.35 -15.60
N ILE A 461 -43.01 5.20 -15.21
CA ILE A 461 -43.06 6.03 -14.00
C ILE A 461 -44.27 6.98 -13.98
N GLU A 462 -44.66 7.49 -15.14
CA GLU A 462 -45.86 8.34 -15.28
C GLU A 462 -47.17 7.61 -14.95
N SER A 463 -47.20 6.28 -15.01
CA SER A 463 -48.41 5.47 -14.77
C SER A 463 -48.38 4.65 -13.48
N LEU A 464 -47.36 4.86 -12.64
CA LEU A 464 -47.22 4.17 -11.36
C LEU A 464 -48.18 4.55 -10.23
N PRO A 465 -48.68 5.80 -10.08
CA PRO A 465 -49.36 6.23 -8.84
C PRO A 465 -50.52 5.34 -8.35
N ALA A 466 -51.22 4.66 -9.26
CA ALA A 466 -52.35 3.77 -8.96
C ALA A 466 -52.07 2.27 -9.21
N ALA A 467 -50.82 1.89 -9.46
CA ALA A 467 -50.42 0.51 -9.70
C ALA A 467 -49.86 -0.15 -8.43
N ARG A 468 -50.07 -1.47 -8.25
CA ARG A 468 -49.37 -2.26 -7.21
C ARG A 468 -47.98 -2.66 -7.69
N LEU A 469 -47.21 -1.67 -8.13
CA LEU A 469 -45.89 -1.83 -8.72
C LEU A 469 -44.85 -1.02 -7.94
N LEU A 470 -43.82 -1.72 -7.46
CA LEU A 470 -42.60 -1.13 -6.91
C LEU A 470 -41.53 -1.14 -7.99
N LEU A 471 -41.08 0.04 -8.43
CA LEU A 471 -39.92 0.18 -9.30
C LEU A 471 -38.71 0.48 -8.44
N LEU A 472 -37.87 -0.53 -8.21
CA LEU A 472 -36.62 -0.41 -7.48
C LEU A 472 -35.48 -0.26 -8.48
N VAL A 473 -34.71 0.82 -8.39
CA VAL A 473 -33.59 1.05 -9.29
C VAL A 473 -32.35 1.44 -8.51
N ASN A 474 -31.18 1.20 -9.10
CA ASN A 474 -29.94 1.69 -8.53
C ASN A 474 -29.03 2.36 -9.58
N TYR A 475 -28.29 3.37 -9.16
CA TYR A 475 -27.36 4.10 -10.01
C TYR A 475 -26.26 4.82 -9.22
N ARG A 476 -25.32 5.40 -9.95
CA ARG A 476 -24.23 6.20 -9.39
C ARG A 476 -24.59 7.69 -9.43
N PRO A 477 -24.04 8.53 -8.55
CA PRO A 477 -24.40 9.95 -8.46
C PRO A 477 -24.32 10.73 -9.78
N GLU A 478 -23.46 10.33 -10.71
CA GLU A 478 -23.34 10.98 -12.03
C GLU A 478 -24.53 10.76 -12.99
N TYR A 479 -25.47 9.85 -12.69
CA TYR A 479 -26.63 9.59 -13.55
C TYR A 479 -27.75 10.62 -13.31
N GLN A 480 -28.20 11.25 -14.39
CA GLN A 480 -29.24 12.28 -14.36
C GLN A 480 -30.58 11.72 -14.82
N HIS A 481 -31.67 12.16 -14.16
CA HIS A 481 -33.03 11.79 -14.52
C HIS A 481 -34.05 12.88 -14.17
N ALA A 482 -35.22 12.86 -14.82
CA ALA A 482 -36.24 13.91 -14.68
C ALA A 482 -37.27 13.66 -13.56
N TRP A 483 -37.32 12.46 -12.98
CA TRP A 483 -38.37 12.03 -12.05
C TRP A 483 -38.07 12.31 -10.56
N GLY A 484 -37.00 13.05 -10.25
CA GLY A 484 -36.62 13.37 -8.87
C GLY A 484 -37.62 14.23 -8.07
N SER A 485 -38.54 14.93 -8.76
CA SER A 485 -39.55 15.80 -8.15
C SER A 485 -40.92 15.12 -7.92
N ARG A 486 -41.07 13.84 -8.27
CA ARG A 486 -42.35 13.12 -8.12
C ARG A 486 -42.62 12.77 -6.65
N THR A 487 -43.87 12.84 -6.20
CA THR A 487 -44.25 12.57 -4.79
C THR A 487 -44.14 11.10 -4.37
N TYR A 488 -44.09 10.19 -5.34
CA TYR A 488 -43.96 8.75 -5.17
C TYR A 488 -42.54 8.26 -5.51
N TYR A 489 -41.58 9.18 -5.58
CA TYR A 489 -40.15 8.91 -5.70
C TYR A 489 -39.47 9.05 -4.33
N ALA A 490 -38.63 8.08 -3.98
CA ALA A 490 -37.78 8.13 -2.80
C ALA A 490 -36.33 7.80 -3.18
N GLN A 491 -35.40 8.65 -2.75
CA GLN A 491 -33.97 8.44 -2.95
C GLN A 491 -33.32 7.95 -1.65
N LEU A 492 -32.69 6.78 -1.70
CA LEU A 492 -31.89 6.22 -0.61
C LEU A 492 -30.41 6.36 -0.97
N ARG A 493 -29.72 7.25 -0.28
CA ARG A 493 -28.28 7.45 -0.45
C ARG A 493 -27.52 6.46 0.44
N LEU A 494 -26.66 5.66 -0.18
CA LEU A 494 -25.79 4.72 0.53
C LEU A 494 -24.38 5.29 0.64
N ASP A 495 -24.00 5.68 1.84
CA ASP A 495 -22.64 6.06 2.20
C ASP A 495 -21.81 4.83 2.58
N PRO A 496 -20.47 4.87 2.60
CA PRO A 496 -19.65 3.76 3.11
C PRO A 496 -20.04 3.30 4.53
N LEU A 497 -19.67 2.07 4.90
CA LEU A 497 -20.01 1.56 6.25
C LEU A 497 -19.34 2.42 7.33
N ALA A 498 -20.09 2.68 8.41
CA ALA A 498 -19.53 3.25 9.62
C ALA A 498 -18.39 2.37 10.16
N PRO A 499 -17.37 2.93 10.85
CA PRO A 499 -16.21 2.19 11.33
C PRO A 499 -16.58 0.91 12.10
N GLU A 500 -17.64 0.94 12.90
CA GLU A 500 -18.11 -0.19 13.69
C GLU A 500 -18.67 -1.31 12.81
N SER A 501 -19.44 -0.98 11.78
CA SER A 501 -19.97 -1.94 10.81
C SER A 501 -18.87 -2.47 9.88
N ALA A 502 -17.90 -1.64 9.51
CA ALA A 502 -16.74 -2.04 8.73
C ALA A 502 -15.84 -3.02 9.51
N GLU A 503 -15.66 -2.79 10.81
CA GLU A 503 -14.98 -3.71 11.72
C GLU A 503 -15.75 -5.04 11.84
N GLU A 504 -17.08 -5.02 11.95
CA GLU A 504 -17.90 -6.23 11.97
C GLU A 504 -17.79 -7.04 10.66
N LEU A 505 -17.74 -6.36 9.51
CA LEU A 505 -17.50 -7.00 8.22
C LEU A 505 -16.10 -7.63 8.15
N LEU A 506 -15.06 -6.90 8.58
CA LEU A 506 -13.68 -7.40 8.62
C LEU A 506 -13.52 -8.55 9.61
N GLN A 507 -14.21 -8.51 10.73
CA GLN A 507 -14.23 -9.58 11.71
C GLN A 507 -14.73 -10.89 11.08
N ALA A 508 -15.84 -10.82 10.33
CA ALA A 508 -16.38 -11.97 9.61
C ALA A 508 -15.48 -12.44 8.46
N LEU A 509 -14.74 -11.53 7.82
CA LEU A 509 -13.84 -11.84 6.71
C LEU A 509 -12.52 -12.47 7.16
N VAL A 510 -11.91 -11.92 8.23
CA VAL A 510 -10.53 -12.20 8.60
C VAL A 510 -10.42 -13.09 9.85
N GLY A 511 -11.25 -12.87 10.86
CA GLY A 511 -11.25 -13.62 12.12
C GLY A 511 -10.67 -12.86 13.32
N ASP A 512 -10.53 -13.60 14.43
CA ASP A 512 -10.24 -13.09 15.79
C ASP A 512 -8.76 -13.14 16.20
N ASP A 513 -7.84 -13.50 15.30
CA ASP A 513 -6.43 -13.64 15.66
C ASP A 513 -5.83 -12.31 16.18
N PRO A 514 -5.15 -12.30 17.36
CA PRO A 514 -4.56 -11.08 17.93
C PRO A 514 -3.56 -10.38 17.02
N ASP A 515 -2.83 -11.12 16.18
CA ASP A 515 -1.83 -10.55 15.27
C ASP A 515 -2.46 -9.73 14.14
N LEU A 516 -3.77 -9.87 13.92
CA LEU A 516 -4.53 -9.14 12.92
C LEU A 516 -5.18 -7.85 13.45
N GLN A 517 -5.16 -7.61 14.76
CA GLN A 517 -5.75 -6.42 15.37
C GLN A 517 -5.18 -5.10 14.78
N PRO A 518 -3.86 -4.96 14.50
CA PRO A 518 -3.33 -3.76 13.86
C PRO A 518 -3.74 -3.59 12.39
N LEU A 519 -4.16 -4.67 11.72
CA LEU A 519 -4.51 -4.67 10.29
C LEU A 519 -5.90 -4.09 10.04
N LYS A 520 -6.88 -4.39 10.90
CA LYS A 520 -8.29 -4.01 10.66
C LYS A 520 -8.49 -2.48 10.61
N PRO A 521 -7.99 -1.67 11.57
CA PRO A 521 -8.09 -0.22 11.50
C PRO A 521 -7.35 0.36 10.29
N ARG A 522 -6.25 -0.26 9.86
CA ARG A 522 -5.52 0.16 8.65
C ARG A 522 -6.35 -0.08 7.40
N LEU A 523 -6.99 -1.25 7.27
CA LEU A 523 -7.88 -1.55 6.14
C LEU A 523 -9.10 -0.63 6.12
N ILE A 524 -9.73 -0.38 7.27
CA ILE A 524 -10.87 0.56 7.36
C ILE A 524 -10.44 1.96 6.95
N LYS A 525 -9.32 2.46 7.48
CA LYS A 525 -8.81 3.79 7.11
C LYS A 525 -8.43 3.88 5.63
N TRP A 526 -7.87 2.81 5.06
CA TRP A 526 -7.42 2.76 3.68
C TRP A 526 -8.58 2.70 2.67
N THR A 527 -9.60 1.91 2.99
CA THR A 527 -10.78 1.67 2.13
C THR A 527 -11.94 2.60 2.43
N GLU A 528 -11.83 3.37 3.51
CA GLU A 528 -12.83 4.30 4.04
C GLU A 528 -14.20 3.63 4.23
N GLY A 529 -14.19 2.36 4.67
CA GLY A 529 -15.41 1.60 4.98
C GLY A 529 -16.19 1.09 3.76
N ASN A 530 -15.65 1.20 2.53
CA ASN A 530 -16.30 0.64 1.35
C ASN A 530 -16.25 -0.90 1.37
N PRO A 531 -17.40 -1.62 1.45
CA PRO A 531 -17.44 -3.08 1.61
C PRO A 531 -16.69 -3.83 0.52
N PHE A 532 -16.85 -3.42 -0.74
CA PHE A 532 -16.17 -4.06 -1.86
C PHE A 532 -14.65 -3.88 -1.77
N PHE A 533 -14.18 -2.69 -1.41
CA PHE A 533 -12.74 -2.44 -1.27
C PHE A 533 -12.14 -3.22 -0.10
N LEU A 534 -12.87 -3.36 1.01
CA LEU A 534 -12.47 -4.22 2.13
C LEU A 534 -12.32 -5.68 1.69
N GLU A 535 -13.33 -6.23 1.02
CA GLU A 535 -13.31 -7.62 0.54
C GLU A 535 -12.16 -7.89 -0.45
N GLU A 536 -11.95 -7.00 -1.43
CA GLU A 536 -10.88 -7.14 -2.42
C GLU A 536 -9.48 -6.93 -1.81
N SER A 537 -9.35 -6.07 -0.79
CA SER A 537 -8.09 -5.89 -0.06
C SER A 537 -7.73 -7.15 0.72
N VAL A 538 -8.68 -7.75 1.45
CA VAL A 538 -8.48 -9.02 2.14
C VAL A 538 -8.14 -10.13 1.16
N ARG A 539 -8.85 -10.21 0.02
CA ARG A 539 -8.55 -11.19 -1.03
C ARG A 539 -7.12 -11.04 -1.55
N THR A 540 -6.69 -9.82 -1.84
CA THR A 540 -5.32 -9.55 -2.31
C THR A 540 -4.26 -9.97 -1.29
N LEU A 541 -4.52 -9.77 0.00
CA LEU A 541 -3.63 -10.22 1.08
C LEU A 541 -3.54 -11.75 1.16
N VAL A 542 -4.64 -12.47 0.92
CA VAL A 542 -4.65 -13.94 0.85
C VAL A 542 -3.89 -14.43 -0.39
N GLU A 543 -4.14 -13.82 -1.55
CA GLU A 543 -3.48 -14.18 -2.81
C GLU A 543 -1.97 -13.96 -2.80
N THR A 544 -1.51 -12.90 -2.13
CA THR A 544 -0.07 -12.60 -1.95
C THR A 544 0.57 -13.42 -0.82
N GLN A 545 -0.18 -14.35 -0.23
CA GLN A 545 0.24 -15.19 0.90
C GLN A 545 0.68 -14.38 2.12
N MET A 546 0.14 -13.17 2.30
CA MET A 546 0.30 -12.37 3.52
C MET A 546 -0.65 -12.88 4.60
N LEU A 547 -1.85 -13.28 4.20
CA LEU A 547 -2.81 -14.01 5.02
C LEU A 547 -2.87 -15.46 4.57
N VAL A 548 -2.85 -16.38 5.52
CA VAL A 548 -2.97 -17.83 5.27
C VAL A 548 -4.05 -18.43 6.17
N GLY A 549 -4.75 -19.44 5.68
CA GLY A 549 -5.86 -20.10 6.39
C GLY A 549 -7.16 -20.06 5.60
N GLU A 550 -8.28 -20.15 6.32
CA GLU A 550 -9.62 -20.12 5.76
C GLU A 550 -10.32 -18.80 6.11
N ARG A 551 -11.34 -18.44 5.34
CA ARG A 551 -12.11 -17.21 5.54
C ARG A 551 -12.71 -17.19 6.96
N GLY A 552 -12.50 -16.09 7.68
CA GLY A 552 -12.90 -15.93 9.09
C GLY A 552 -11.93 -16.58 10.09
N ALA A 553 -10.84 -17.20 9.63
CA ALA A 553 -9.81 -17.84 10.47
C ALA A 553 -8.42 -17.69 9.85
N TYR A 554 -8.09 -16.49 9.35
CA TYR A 554 -6.77 -16.21 8.78
C TYR A 554 -5.73 -15.92 9.86
N ARG A 555 -4.45 -16.13 9.50
CA ARG A 555 -3.28 -15.73 10.29
C ARG A 555 -2.28 -14.97 9.43
N LEU A 556 -1.50 -14.11 10.06
CA LEU A 556 -0.47 -13.32 9.40
C LEU A 556 0.78 -14.19 9.16
N ALA A 557 1.19 -14.37 7.91
CA ALA A 557 2.36 -15.18 7.56
C ALA A 557 3.67 -14.38 7.46
N LYS A 558 3.58 -13.07 7.20
CA LYS A 558 4.72 -12.15 6.99
C LYS A 558 4.42 -10.80 7.64
N ALA A 559 5.47 -10.07 8.04
CA ALA A 559 5.31 -8.71 8.55
C ALA A 559 4.61 -7.81 7.52
N LEU A 560 3.60 -7.05 7.96
CA LEU A 560 2.73 -6.22 7.12
C LEU A 560 3.55 -5.17 6.35
N PRO A 561 3.74 -5.30 5.01
CA PRO A 561 4.25 -4.22 4.18
C PRO A 561 3.11 -3.27 3.81
N SER A 562 3.39 -2.24 3.01
CA SER A 562 2.37 -1.34 2.45
C SER A 562 1.28 -2.13 1.70
N ILE A 563 0.01 -1.85 2.00
CA ILE A 563 -1.15 -2.46 1.34
C ILE A 563 -1.17 -1.96 -0.11
N GLN A 564 -1.17 -2.86 -1.09
CA GLN A 564 -1.28 -2.50 -2.50
C GLN A 564 -2.74 -2.39 -2.91
N VAL A 565 -3.05 -1.48 -3.84
CA VAL A 565 -4.38 -1.35 -4.43
C VAL A 565 -4.69 -2.60 -5.27
N PRO A 566 -5.78 -3.34 -4.97
CA PRO A 566 -6.20 -4.48 -5.79
C PRO A 566 -6.51 -4.05 -7.24
N ALA A 567 -6.15 -4.87 -8.23
CA ALA A 567 -6.37 -4.55 -9.65
C ALA A 567 -7.86 -4.31 -9.98
N THR A 568 -8.77 -5.02 -9.31
CA THR A 568 -10.23 -4.85 -9.41
C THR A 568 -10.67 -3.46 -8.91
N VAL A 569 -10.10 -2.99 -7.80
CA VAL A 569 -10.33 -1.66 -7.24
C VAL A 569 -9.73 -0.57 -8.14
N GLN A 570 -8.51 -0.80 -8.64
CA GLN A 570 -7.84 0.08 -9.59
C GLN A 570 -8.70 0.27 -10.87
N ALA A 571 -9.26 -0.81 -11.43
CA ALA A 571 -10.11 -0.75 -12.61
C ALA A 571 -11.40 0.05 -12.38
N VAL A 572 -12.04 -0.11 -11.20
CA VAL A 572 -13.25 0.64 -10.82
C VAL A 572 -12.96 2.14 -10.68
N LEU A 573 -11.89 2.50 -9.98
CA LEU A 573 -11.52 3.89 -9.76
C LEU A 573 -10.99 4.56 -11.04
N ALA A 574 -10.19 3.85 -11.84
CA ALA A 574 -9.70 4.36 -13.12
C ALA A 574 -10.84 4.62 -14.11
N ALA A 575 -11.83 3.72 -14.20
CA ALA A 575 -13.01 3.92 -15.03
C ALA A 575 -13.87 5.11 -14.58
N ARG A 576 -13.89 5.40 -13.27
CA ARG A 576 -14.56 6.60 -12.73
C ARG A 576 -13.81 7.87 -13.14
N ILE A 577 -12.48 7.88 -13.01
CA ILE A 577 -11.62 9.02 -13.38
C ILE A 577 -11.68 9.28 -14.89
N ASP A 578 -11.69 8.24 -15.73
CA ASP A 578 -11.74 8.38 -17.20
C ASP A 578 -13.09 8.88 -17.75
N ARG A 579 -14.15 8.93 -16.93
CA ARG A 579 -15.42 9.58 -17.29
C ARG A 579 -15.38 11.09 -17.13
N LEU A 580 -14.38 11.63 -16.42
CA LEU A 580 -14.22 13.08 -16.29
C LEU A 580 -13.79 13.70 -17.63
N PRO A 581 -14.20 14.94 -17.90
CA PRO A 581 -13.62 15.77 -18.95
C PRO A 581 -12.09 15.83 -18.83
N PRO A 582 -11.36 15.92 -19.96
CA PRO A 582 -9.91 15.77 -19.93
C PRO A 582 -9.15 16.81 -19.10
N GLU A 583 -9.65 18.05 -19.02
CA GLU A 583 -9.08 19.11 -18.18
C GLU A 583 -9.26 18.82 -16.69
N GLU A 584 -10.46 18.38 -16.29
CA GLU A 584 -10.78 18.00 -14.90
C GLU A 584 -9.99 16.78 -14.45
N LYS A 585 -9.80 15.80 -15.35
CA LYS A 585 -8.93 14.64 -15.10
C LYS A 585 -7.48 15.06 -14.83
N ARG A 586 -6.93 15.96 -15.66
CA ARG A 586 -5.56 16.49 -15.46
C ARG A 586 -5.46 17.25 -14.14
N LEU A 587 -6.48 18.03 -13.79
CA LEU A 587 -6.54 18.74 -12.52
C LEU A 587 -6.52 17.78 -11.32
N LEU A 588 -7.36 16.73 -11.34
CA LEU A 588 -7.38 15.68 -10.32
C LEU A 588 -6.03 14.95 -10.20
N GLN A 589 -5.39 14.64 -11.34
CA GLN A 589 -4.07 14.02 -11.36
C GLN A 589 -2.99 14.96 -10.77
N SER A 590 -3.02 16.25 -11.09
CA SER A 590 -2.11 17.24 -10.49
C SER A 590 -2.30 17.36 -8.98
N ALA A 591 -3.56 17.43 -8.52
CA ALA A 591 -3.90 17.42 -7.09
C ALA A 591 -3.35 16.17 -6.39
N SER A 592 -3.41 15.00 -7.03
CA SER A 592 -2.89 13.74 -6.48
C SER A 592 -1.37 13.73 -6.25
N VAL A 593 -0.61 14.63 -6.89
CA VAL A 593 0.84 14.75 -6.65
C VAL A 593 1.14 15.56 -5.39
N ILE A 594 0.26 16.48 -5.00
CA ILE A 594 0.38 17.27 -3.75
C ILE A 594 0.17 16.38 -2.53
N GLY A 595 -0.87 15.55 -2.56
CA GLY A 595 -1.18 14.60 -1.49
C GLY A 595 -2.68 14.34 -1.35
N LYS A 596 -3.07 13.68 -0.25
CA LYS A 596 -4.48 13.51 0.12
C LYS A 596 -5.14 14.86 0.41
N ASP A 597 -4.44 15.70 1.16
CA ASP A 597 -4.86 17.06 1.49
C ASP A 597 -4.12 18.04 0.57
N VAL A 598 -4.92 18.90 -0.06
CA VAL A 598 -4.56 19.68 -1.24
C VAL A 598 -4.85 21.16 -0.94
N PRO A 599 -3.85 21.90 -0.44
CA PRO A 599 -3.96 23.35 -0.30
C PRO A 599 -4.20 24.00 -1.67
N PHE A 600 -5.17 24.92 -1.73
CA PHE A 600 -5.56 25.57 -2.98
C PHE A 600 -4.38 26.31 -3.64
N ASP A 601 -3.63 27.09 -2.87
CA ASP A 601 -2.50 27.88 -3.39
C ASP A 601 -1.41 27.02 -4.06
N LEU A 602 -1.18 25.81 -3.53
CA LEU A 602 -0.25 24.85 -4.12
C LEU A 602 -0.80 24.27 -5.42
N LEU A 603 -2.10 23.95 -5.44
CA LEU A 603 -2.76 23.45 -6.64
C LEU A 603 -2.77 24.51 -7.74
N GLU A 604 -3.12 25.75 -7.41
CA GLU A 604 -3.11 26.88 -8.33
C GLU A 604 -1.72 27.08 -8.95
N ALA A 605 -0.66 27.03 -8.14
CA ALA A 605 0.70 27.18 -8.62
C ALA A 605 1.14 26.08 -9.62
N ILE A 606 0.57 24.88 -9.55
CA ILE A 606 0.96 23.74 -10.39
C ILE A 606 -0.03 23.41 -11.53
N ALA A 607 -1.29 23.84 -11.42
CA ALA A 607 -2.38 23.43 -12.33
C ALA A 607 -2.23 23.94 -13.76
N GLU A 608 -1.42 25.00 -14.00
CA GLU A 608 -1.24 25.63 -15.32
C GLU A 608 -2.57 26.09 -15.96
N LEU A 609 -3.56 26.42 -15.13
CA LEU A 609 -4.88 26.90 -15.53
C LEU A 609 -5.12 28.32 -15.00
N PRO A 610 -5.89 29.17 -15.70
CA PRO A 610 -6.46 30.37 -15.12
C PRO A 610 -7.32 30.05 -13.89
N GLU A 611 -7.36 30.96 -12.92
CA GLU A 611 -8.09 30.79 -11.65
C GLU A 611 -9.59 30.48 -11.86
N GLU A 612 -10.23 31.09 -12.85
CA GLU A 612 -11.64 30.83 -13.21
C GLU A 612 -11.86 29.37 -13.67
N ASP A 613 -10.95 28.86 -14.51
CA ASP A 613 -11.02 27.49 -15.03
C ASP A 613 -10.73 26.47 -13.93
N LEU A 614 -9.77 26.78 -13.05
CA LEU A 614 -9.45 25.99 -11.87
C LEU A 614 -10.66 25.87 -10.93
N SER A 615 -11.29 26.98 -10.61
CA SER A 615 -12.46 27.03 -9.71
C SER A 615 -13.64 26.25 -10.26
N ARG A 616 -13.91 26.39 -11.57
CA ARG A 616 -14.95 25.60 -12.26
C ARG A 616 -14.64 24.11 -12.25
N GLY A 617 -13.39 23.74 -12.51
CA GLY A 617 -12.92 22.35 -12.45
C GLY A 617 -13.08 21.75 -11.06
N LEU A 618 -12.72 22.49 -10.01
CA LEU A 618 -12.88 22.06 -8.61
C LEU A 618 -14.36 21.87 -8.23
N ALA A 619 -15.24 22.79 -8.65
CA ALA A 619 -16.69 22.65 -8.42
C ALA A 619 -17.27 21.39 -9.09
N HIS A 620 -16.82 21.06 -10.30
CA HIS A 620 -17.19 19.82 -10.98
C HIS A 620 -16.63 18.58 -10.27
N LEU A 621 -15.36 18.59 -9.85
CA LEU A 621 -14.75 17.51 -9.07
C LEU A 621 -15.45 17.28 -7.72
N GLN A 622 -15.93 18.34 -7.09
CA GLN A 622 -16.73 18.27 -5.86
C GLN A 622 -18.12 17.68 -6.12
N THR A 623 -18.80 18.14 -7.18
CA THR A 623 -20.10 17.60 -7.61
C THR A 623 -20.01 16.12 -8.00
N ALA A 624 -18.90 15.72 -8.62
CA ALA A 624 -18.57 14.35 -8.96
C ALA A 624 -18.02 13.53 -7.77
N GLU A 625 -17.96 14.12 -6.57
CA GLU A 625 -17.53 13.52 -5.31
C GLU A 625 -16.10 12.94 -5.33
N PHE A 626 -15.18 13.62 -6.00
CA PHE A 626 -13.74 13.29 -5.98
C PHE A 626 -12.98 14.05 -4.89
N LEU A 627 -13.27 15.35 -4.75
CA LEU A 627 -12.66 16.24 -3.77
C LEU A 627 -13.74 16.88 -2.89
N TYR A 628 -13.42 17.18 -1.64
CA TYR A 628 -14.25 17.99 -0.77
C TYR A 628 -13.48 19.14 -0.18
N GLU A 629 -14.15 20.27 -0.02
CA GLU A 629 -13.65 21.41 0.73
C GLU A 629 -13.69 21.08 2.23
N THR A 630 -12.54 21.15 2.90
CA THR A 630 -12.40 20.80 4.33
C THR A 630 -12.17 22.00 5.23
N SER A 631 -11.52 23.04 4.71
CA SER A 631 -11.24 24.26 5.47
C SER A 631 -11.35 25.48 4.57
N LEU A 632 -12.01 26.51 5.09
CA LEU A 632 -12.11 27.84 4.48
C LEU A 632 -11.15 28.85 5.12
N PHE A 633 -10.61 28.56 6.33
CA PHE A 633 -9.76 29.48 7.09
C PHE A 633 -8.73 28.71 7.94
N PRO A 634 -7.45 29.13 7.98
CA PRO A 634 -6.90 30.35 7.37
C PRO A 634 -6.70 30.26 5.85
N ASP A 635 -6.51 29.06 5.30
CA ASP A 635 -6.27 28.80 3.87
C ASP A 635 -7.33 27.81 3.33
N LEU A 636 -7.73 27.97 2.07
CA LEU A 636 -8.69 27.08 1.39
C LEU A 636 -8.02 25.72 1.12
N GLU A 637 -8.61 24.64 1.62
CA GLU A 637 -8.07 23.28 1.48
C GLU A 637 -9.12 22.31 0.97
N TYR A 638 -8.70 21.49 0.01
CA TYR A 638 -9.47 20.37 -0.52
C TYR A 638 -8.85 19.06 -0.05
N THR A 639 -9.66 18.04 0.20
CA THR A 639 -9.18 16.68 0.45
C THR A 639 -9.77 15.70 -0.53
N PHE A 640 -9.02 14.67 -0.91
CA PHE A 640 -9.58 13.54 -1.63
C PHE A 640 -10.59 12.82 -0.76
N LYS A 641 -11.80 12.65 -1.32
CA LYS A 641 -12.86 11.92 -0.64
C LYS A 641 -12.43 10.53 -0.23
N HIS A 642 -11.61 9.85 -1.03
CA HIS A 642 -11.08 8.51 -0.74
C HIS A 642 -9.58 8.44 -0.97
N ALA A 643 -8.84 7.89 -0.01
CA ALA A 643 -7.40 7.63 -0.13
C ALA A 643 -7.04 6.79 -1.39
N LEU A 644 -7.83 5.76 -1.69
CA LEU A 644 -7.65 4.92 -2.88
C LEU A 644 -7.83 5.70 -4.19
N THR A 645 -8.73 6.68 -4.24
CA THR A 645 -8.92 7.53 -5.43
C THR A 645 -7.69 8.39 -5.67
N HIS A 646 -7.13 8.98 -4.61
CA HIS A 646 -5.85 9.69 -4.66
C HIS A 646 -4.75 8.77 -5.22
N GLU A 647 -4.63 7.55 -4.71
CA GLU A 647 -3.58 6.63 -5.16
C GLU A 647 -3.73 6.22 -6.62
N VAL A 648 -4.95 5.91 -7.08
CA VAL A 648 -5.18 5.52 -8.48
C VAL A 648 -4.94 6.71 -9.41
N ALA A 649 -5.35 7.93 -9.02
CA ALA A 649 -5.04 9.14 -9.76
C ALA A 649 -3.52 9.35 -9.85
N TYR A 650 -2.80 9.25 -8.74
CA TYR A 650 -1.34 9.39 -8.70
C TYR A 650 -0.63 8.30 -9.50
N GLN A 651 -1.08 7.05 -9.39
CA GLN A 651 -0.50 5.91 -10.09
C GLN A 651 -0.75 5.94 -11.61
N SER A 652 -1.80 6.62 -12.07
CA SER A 652 -2.07 6.78 -13.51
C SER A 652 -1.05 7.67 -14.24
N LEU A 653 -0.38 8.57 -13.51
CA LEU A 653 0.64 9.46 -14.07
C LEU A 653 1.92 8.70 -14.46
N LEU A 654 2.53 9.10 -15.57
CA LEU A 654 3.88 8.65 -15.94
C LEU A 654 4.93 9.14 -14.94
N GLN A 655 6.00 8.36 -14.77
CA GLN A 655 7.09 8.70 -13.85
C GLN A 655 7.71 10.07 -14.16
N GLU A 656 7.91 10.39 -15.44
CA GLU A 656 8.45 11.68 -15.87
C GLU A 656 7.54 12.85 -15.50
N ARG A 657 6.22 12.72 -15.71
CA ARG A 657 5.24 13.75 -15.32
C ARG A 657 5.19 13.93 -13.80
N ARG A 658 5.22 12.84 -13.03
CA ARG A 658 5.29 12.91 -11.56
C ARG A 658 6.53 13.67 -11.11
N ARG A 659 7.69 13.37 -11.70
CA ARG A 659 8.95 14.04 -11.39
C ARG A 659 8.84 15.55 -11.61
N VAL A 660 8.32 15.97 -12.76
CA VAL A 660 8.13 17.39 -13.10
C VAL A 660 7.16 18.07 -12.11
N LEU A 661 6.02 17.45 -11.82
CA LEU A 661 5.05 18.01 -10.88
C LEU A 661 5.62 18.11 -9.46
N HIS A 662 6.33 17.09 -8.98
CA HIS A 662 7.02 17.13 -7.69
C HIS A 662 8.06 18.26 -7.62
N ALA A 663 8.87 18.44 -8.66
CA ALA A 663 9.83 19.54 -8.72
C ALA A 663 9.14 20.91 -8.67
N ARG A 664 8.04 21.09 -9.41
CA ARG A 664 7.24 22.33 -9.38
C ARG A 664 6.61 22.61 -8.02
N ILE A 665 6.18 21.58 -7.29
CA ILE A 665 5.64 21.74 -5.93
C ILE A 665 6.74 22.27 -4.99
N VAL A 666 7.98 21.81 -5.12
CA VAL A 666 9.10 22.33 -4.31
C VAL A 666 9.28 23.83 -4.56
N ASP A 667 9.34 24.24 -5.83
CA ASP A 667 9.49 25.66 -6.18
C ASP A 667 8.28 26.50 -5.72
N ALA A 668 7.07 25.93 -5.77
CA ALA A 668 5.86 26.58 -5.27
C ALA A 668 5.88 26.78 -3.75
N ILE A 669 6.25 25.75 -2.97
CA ILE A 669 6.36 25.85 -1.51
C ILE A 669 7.41 26.90 -1.12
N GLU A 670 8.57 26.90 -1.78
CA GLU A 670 9.63 27.89 -1.52
C GLU A 670 9.19 29.33 -1.77
N ARG A 671 8.37 29.54 -2.80
CA ARG A 671 7.85 30.86 -3.18
C ARG A 671 6.69 31.34 -2.29
N LEU A 672 5.77 30.44 -1.93
CA LEU A 672 4.56 30.78 -1.17
C LEU A 672 4.83 30.90 0.33
N TYR A 673 5.81 30.17 0.86
CA TYR A 673 6.10 30.11 2.30
C TYR A 673 7.57 30.44 2.64
N PRO A 674 8.15 31.55 2.14
CA PRO A 674 9.59 31.84 2.31
C PRO A 674 10.01 31.96 3.78
N ASP A 675 9.13 32.50 4.63
CA ASP A 675 9.40 32.68 6.07
C ASP A 675 9.02 31.46 6.93
N ARG A 676 8.36 30.45 6.33
CA ARG A 676 7.85 29.25 7.02
C ARG A 676 8.41 27.93 6.46
N LEU A 677 9.55 27.97 5.76
CA LEU A 677 10.15 26.76 5.19
C LEU A 677 10.48 25.70 6.23
N ALA A 678 10.89 26.11 7.44
CA ALA A 678 11.19 25.21 8.55
C ALA A 678 9.97 24.33 8.95
N GLU A 679 8.75 24.84 8.79
CA GLU A 679 7.51 24.11 9.04
C GLU A 679 7.19 23.12 7.92
N GLN A 680 7.64 23.40 6.70
CA GLN A 680 7.37 22.62 5.48
C GLN A 680 8.48 21.65 5.10
N VAL A 681 9.57 21.54 5.88
CA VAL A 681 10.76 20.73 5.58
C VAL A 681 10.40 19.28 5.20
N ASP A 682 9.44 18.67 5.89
CA ASP A 682 9.05 17.29 5.66
C ASP A 682 8.39 17.11 4.27
N ARG A 683 7.52 18.06 3.86
CA ARG A 683 6.92 18.09 2.51
C ARG A 683 7.97 18.41 1.45
N LEU A 684 8.80 19.41 1.70
CA LEU A 684 9.89 19.81 0.80
C LEU A 684 10.85 18.65 0.54
N ALA A 685 11.24 17.90 1.57
CA ALA A 685 12.08 16.71 1.46
C ALA A 685 11.42 15.64 0.59
N TYR A 686 10.15 15.33 0.85
CA TYR A 686 9.38 14.35 0.08
C TYR A 686 9.26 14.74 -1.41
N HIS A 687 8.80 15.96 -1.71
CA HIS A 687 8.63 16.39 -3.10
C HIS A 687 9.98 16.59 -3.81
N ALA A 688 11.03 17.07 -3.13
CA ALA A 688 12.34 17.24 -3.76
C ALA A 688 12.98 15.88 -4.13
N PHE A 689 12.85 14.88 -3.26
CA PHE A 689 13.34 13.53 -3.55
C PHE A 689 12.58 12.89 -4.71
N ARG A 690 11.24 12.94 -4.69
CA ARG A 690 10.38 12.40 -5.77
C ARG A 690 10.48 13.19 -7.07
N GLY A 691 10.83 14.46 -6.99
CA GLY A 691 11.10 15.34 -8.13
C GLY A 691 12.53 15.21 -8.68
N GLU A 692 13.38 14.37 -8.08
CA GLU A 692 14.79 14.20 -8.44
C GLU A 692 15.57 15.53 -8.42
N VAL A 693 15.15 16.49 -7.58
CA VAL A 693 15.85 17.76 -7.38
C VAL A 693 16.95 17.56 -6.35
N TRP A 694 17.95 16.75 -6.71
CA TRP A 694 18.88 16.10 -5.77
C TRP A 694 19.56 17.05 -4.78
N GLY A 695 19.98 18.25 -5.22
CA GLY A 695 20.58 19.24 -4.33
C GLY A 695 19.63 19.75 -3.25
N LYS A 696 18.39 20.08 -3.62
CA LYS A 696 17.34 20.49 -2.66
C LYS A 696 16.90 19.31 -1.79
N ALA A 697 16.76 18.12 -2.39
CA ALA A 697 16.40 16.89 -1.68
C ALA A 697 17.38 16.58 -0.57
N LEU A 698 18.68 16.60 -0.86
CA LEU A 698 19.75 16.42 0.12
C LEU A 698 19.67 17.43 1.26
N ALA A 699 19.47 18.72 0.95
CA ALA A 699 19.37 19.77 1.96
C ALA A 699 18.16 19.56 2.90
N TYR A 700 16.97 19.35 2.32
CA TYR A 700 15.73 19.19 3.10
C TYR A 700 15.65 17.85 3.83
N LEU A 701 16.12 16.75 3.25
CA LEU A 701 16.16 15.45 3.93
C LEU A 701 17.08 15.46 5.14
N ARG A 702 18.23 16.15 5.06
CA ARG A 702 19.13 16.33 6.21
C ARG A 702 18.46 17.17 7.31
N GLN A 703 17.75 18.24 6.96
CA GLN A 703 17.00 19.05 7.93
C GLN A 703 15.86 18.25 8.58
N ALA A 704 15.09 17.48 7.79
CA ALA A 704 14.01 16.62 8.28
C ALA A 704 14.55 15.56 9.25
N GLY A 705 15.63 14.87 8.86
CA GLY A 705 16.30 13.88 9.70
C GLY A 705 16.83 14.49 11.00
N ALA A 706 17.48 15.66 10.93
CA ALA A 706 17.98 16.36 12.12
C ALA A 706 16.85 16.82 13.05
N LYS A 707 15.75 17.35 12.51
CA LYS A 707 14.54 17.74 13.26
C LYS A 707 13.93 16.53 13.97
N ALA A 708 13.75 15.40 13.27
CA ALA A 708 13.23 14.17 13.84
C ALA A 708 14.16 13.62 14.94
N ALA A 709 15.47 13.57 14.69
CA ALA A 709 16.45 13.13 15.68
C ALA A 709 16.52 14.05 16.91
N ALA A 710 16.34 15.37 16.74
CA ALA A 710 16.30 16.32 17.85
C ALA A 710 15.12 16.06 18.80
N CYS A 711 13.99 15.60 18.24
CA CYS A 711 12.78 15.17 18.95
C CYS A 711 12.82 13.70 19.39
N SER A 712 13.97 13.03 19.29
CA SER A 712 14.16 11.61 19.62
C SER A 712 13.28 10.64 18.81
N ALA A 713 12.75 11.09 17.66
CA ALA A 713 11.99 10.32 16.68
C ALA A 713 12.94 9.61 15.70
N TYR A 714 13.73 8.65 16.22
CA TYR A 714 14.83 8.05 15.46
C TYR A 714 14.37 7.12 14.33
N ARG A 715 13.18 6.49 14.45
CA ARG A 715 12.62 5.64 13.38
C ARG A 715 12.26 6.45 12.15
N GLU A 716 11.85 7.68 12.36
CA GLU A 716 11.51 8.66 11.33
C GLU A 716 12.77 9.31 10.74
N ALA A 717 13.79 9.56 11.57
CA ALA A 717 15.05 10.16 11.14
C ALA A 717 15.88 9.25 10.21
N VAL A 718 15.92 7.94 10.47
CA VAL A 718 16.72 6.97 9.71
C VAL A 718 16.39 6.99 8.21
N PRO A 719 15.12 6.85 7.77
CA PRO A 719 14.75 6.95 6.35
C PRO A 719 15.16 8.27 5.70
N CYS A 720 15.07 9.40 6.41
CA CYS A 720 15.47 10.69 5.88
C CYS A 720 16.97 10.73 5.57
N PHE A 721 17.82 10.25 6.48
CA PHE A 721 19.28 10.20 6.25
C PHE A 721 19.67 9.19 5.17
N GLU A 722 18.98 8.04 5.08
CA GLU A 722 19.20 7.07 4.00
C GLU A 722 18.85 7.65 2.62
N GLN A 723 17.69 8.30 2.51
CA GLN A 723 17.29 9.00 1.29
C GLN A 723 18.23 10.17 0.98
N ALA A 724 18.79 10.86 1.99
CA ALA A 724 19.78 11.90 1.79
C ALA A 724 21.08 11.32 1.20
N LEU A 725 21.52 10.15 1.65
CA LEU A 725 22.66 9.43 1.06
C LEU A 725 22.37 8.99 -0.38
N ASP A 726 21.15 8.53 -0.67
CA ASP A 726 20.75 8.18 -2.03
C ASP A 726 20.73 9.41 -2.96
N ALA A 727 20.21 10.55 -2.48
CA ALA A 727 20.23 11.81 -3.22
C ALA A 727 21.67 12.32 -3.44
N LEU A 728 22.54 12.19 -2.43
CA LEU A 728 23.94 12.58 -2.53
C LEU A 728 24.70 11.77 -3.58
N ARG A 729 24.41 10.47 -3.74
CA ARG A 729 25.01 9.62 -4.79
C ARG A 729 24.68 10.08 -6.21
N GLN A 730 23.61 10.86 -6.40
CA GLN A 730 23.23 11.40 -7.71
C GLN A 730 23.93 12.72 -8.04
N LEU A 731 24.61 13.34 -7.06
CA LEU A 731 25.37 14.57 -7.28
C LEU A 731 26.81 14.26 -7.76
N PRO A 732 27.45 15.19 -8.50
CA PRO A 732 28.84 15.01 -8.93
C PRO A 732 29.77 14.82 -7.73
N GLU A 733 30.68 13.86 -7.83
CA GLU A 733 31.66 13.61 -6.79
C GLU A 733 32.64 14.79 -6.67
N SER A 734 32.74 15.33 -5.46
CA SER A 734 33.64 16.40 -5.05
C SER A 734 34.09 16.16 -3.61
N ARG A 735 35.18 16.80 -3.17
CA ARG A 735 35.63 16.72 -1.77
C ARG A 735 34.48 17.08 -0.80
N GLU A 736 33.72 18.12 -1.08
CA GLU A 736 32.58 18.54 -0.25
C GLU A 736 31.49 17.46 -0.17
N THR A 737 31.16 16.80 -1.29
CA THR A 737 30.16 15.73 -1.28
C THR A 737 30.64 14.48 -0.54
N LEU A 738 31.92 14.13 -0.62
CA LEU A 738 32.50 13.00 0.11
C LEU A 738 32.54 13.28 1.62
N GLU A 739 32.89 14.51 2.00
CA GLU A 739 32.83 14.99 3.38
C GLU A 739 31.41 14.92 3.95
N LEU A 740 30.42 15.40 3.19
CA LEU A 740 29.01 15.33 3.57
C LEU A 740 28.49 13.88 3.66
N ALA A 741 28.99 12.99 2.81
CA ALA A 741 28.67 11.56 2.87
C ALA A 741 29.13 10.93 4.19
N ILE A 742 30.27 11.37 4.72
CA ILE A 742 30.75 10.93 6.04
C ILE A 742 29.84 11.49 7.14
N ASP A 743 29.53 12.79 7.08
CA ASP A 743 28.73 13.45 8.12
C ASP A 743 27.31 12.87 8.19
N LEU A 744 26.65 12.60 7.06
CA LEU A 744 25.35 11.93 7.02
C LEU A 744 25.39 10.51 7.60
N ARG A 745 26.51 9.79 7.42
CA ARG A 745 26.68 8.46 8.03
C ARG A 745 26.85 8.55 9.54
N PHE A 746 27.42 9.64 10.06
CA PHE A 746 27.44 9.90 11.50
C PHE A 746 26.04 10.20 12.04
N ASP A 747 25.26 11.06 11.36
CA ASP A 747 23.88 11.36 11.74
C ASP A 747 22.98 10.11 11.74
N LEU A 748 23.08 9.30 10.68
CA LEU A 748 22.40 8.02 10.56
C LEU A 748 22.80 7.06 11.68
N ARG A 749 24.11 6.95 11.95
CA ARG A 749 24.64 6.14 13.05
C ARG A 749 24.10 6.57 14.41
N ASN A 750 24.00 7.87 14.66
CA ASN A 750 23.49 8.41 15.92
C ASN A 750 21.99 8.14 16.10
N SER A 751 21.25 7.98 15.00
CA SER A 751 19.84 7.56 15.01
C SER A 751 19.67 6.03 15.14
N LEU A 752 20.57 5.24 14.55
CA LEU A 752 20.57 3.78 14.65
C LEU A 752 20.96 3.27 16.05
N TRP A 753 21.76 4.06 16.79
CA TRP A 753 22.25 3.67 18.11
C TRP A 753 21.11 3.43 19.13
N PRO A 754 20.20 4.38 19.40
CA PRO A 754 19.09 4.17 20.33
C PRO A 754 18.13 3.04 19.90
N LEU A 755 18.04 2.76 18.60
CA LEU A 755 17.24 1.69 18.02
C LEU A 755 17.86 0.29 18.19
N GLY A 756 19.13 0.20 18.62
CA GLY A 756 19.79 -1.08 18.85
C GLY A 756 20.10 -1.85 17.57
N GLU A 757 20.50 -1.15 16.49
CA GLU A 757 20.80 -1.76 15.19
C GLU A 757 22.32 -1.76 14.85
N PRO A 758 23.16 -2.52 15.58
CA PRO A 758 24.61 -2.41 15.53
C PRO A 758 25.22 -2.81 14.18
N TRP A 759 24.60 -3.73 13.44
CA TRP A 759 25.13 -4.22 12.16
C TRP A 759 25.05 -3.17 11.05
N ARG A 760 23.92 -2.46 10.96
CA ARG A 760 23.74 -1.34 10.02
C ARG A 760 24.68 -0.19 10.38
N MET A 761 24.79 0.13 11.68
CA MET A 761 25.76 1.11 12.17
C MET A 761 27.18 0.77 11.71
N HIS A 762 27.61 -0.49 11.86
CA HIS A 762 28.97 -0.90 11.48
C HIS A 762 29.23 -0.70 9.99
N ALA A 763 28.29 -1.08 9.12
CA ALA A 763 28.41 -0.90 7.67
C ALA A 763 28.65 0.57 7.30
N HIS A 764 27.85 1.48 7.86
CA HIS A 764 28.01 2.92 7.62
C HIS A 764 29.33 3.47 8.20
N LEU A 765 29.77 2.99 9.37
CA LEU A 765 31.06 3.40 9.93
C LEU A 765 32.26 2.93 9.09
N GLN A 766 32.20 1.74 8.48
CA GLN A 766 33.25 1.26 7.58
C GLN A 766 33.33 2.10 6.30
N GLU A 767 32.19 2.43 5.71
CA GLU A 767 32.16 3.33 4.55
C GLU A 767 32.70 4.72 4.89
N ALA A 768 32.26 5.30 6.02
CA ALA A 768 32.75 6.58 6.51
C ALA A 768 34.26 6.56 6.77
N ARG A 769 34.79 5.44 7.31
CA ARG A 769 36.22 5.23 7.50
C ARG A 769 36.99 5.28 6.19
N ASN A 770 36.56 4.49 5.21
CA ASN A 770 37.23 4.42 3.92
C ASN A 770 37.27 5.79 3.24
N LEU A 771 36.15 6.53 3.28
CA LEU A 771 36.08 7.89 2.75
C LEU A 771 37.01 8.86 3.49
N ALA A 772 37.03 8.82 4.83
CA ALA A 772 37.91 9.69 5.63
C ALA A 772 39.40 9.39 5.39
N GLU A 773 39.77 8.12 5.22
CA GLU A 773 41.13 7.69 4.89
C GLU A 773 41.55 8.18 3.49
N VAL A 774 40.66 8.05 2.49
CA VAL A 774 40.90 8.56 1.12
C VAL A 774 41.08 10.08 1.09
N LEU A 775 40.28 10.82 1.87
CA LEU A 775 40.37 12.28 1.95
C LEU A 775 41.57 12.78 2.80
N GLY A 776 42.18 11.91 3.60
CA GLY A 776 43.20 12.30 4.58
C GLY A 776 42.66 13.17 5.73
N GLU A 777 41.35 13.15 5.98
CA GLU A 777 40.68 13.99 6.98
C GLU A 777 40.78 13.39 8.39
N GLN A 778 41.81 13.81 9.12
CA GLN A 778 42.12 13.30 10.47
C GLN A 778 40.98 13.52 11.47
N ARG A 779 40.25 14.64 11.35
CA ARG A 779 39.13 14.95 12.24
C ARG A 779 38.00 13.93 12.13
N ARG A 780 37.54 13.66 10.91
CA ARG A 780 36.45 12.68 10.65
C ARG A 780 36.90 11.25 10.96
N LEU A 781 38.15 10.92 10.68
CA LEU A 781 38.72 9.62 11.05
C LEU A 781 38.73 9.41 12.58
N GLY A 782 39.02 10.47 13.34
CA GLY A 782 38.90 10.46 14.81
C GLY A 782 37.48 10.14 15.28
N TRP A 783 36.47 10.77 14.68
CA TRP A 783 35.05 10.49 14.96
C TRP A 783 34.64 9.06 14.62
N VAL A 784 35.12 8.51 13.50
CA VAL A 784 34.92 7.09 13.17
C VAL A 784 35.45 6.19 14.29
N PHE A 785 36.66 6.42 14.78
CA PHE A 785 37.24 5.61 15.87
C PHE A 785 36.49 5.78 17.19
N SER A 786 36.00 6.99 17.49
CA SER A 786 35.13 7.23 18.66
C SER A 786 33.84 6.40 18.56
N TYR A 787 33.17 6.38 17.41
CA TYR A 787 31.95 5.59 17.23
C TYR A 787 32.20 4.07 17.19
N LEU A 788 33.33 3.64 16.63
CA LEU A 788 33.74 2.23 16.67
C LEU A 788 33.98 1.73 18.10
N THR A 789 34.38 2.61 19.03
CA THR A 789 34.48 2.29 20.46
C THR A 789 33.16 1.77 21.00
N GLN A 790 32.04 2.44 20.68
CA GLN A 790 30.72 1.99 21.09
C GLN A 790 30.26 0.71 20.39
N TYR A 791 30.58 0.54 19.11
CA TYR A 791 30.29 -0.70 18.37
C TYR A 791 31.00 -1.91 18.99
N PHE A 792 32.32 -1.84 19.19
CA PHE A 792 33.10 -2.94 19.75
C PHE A 792 32.66 -3.28 21.17
N ARG A 793 32.27 -2.26 21.96
CA ARG A 793 31.62 -2.49 23.26
C ARG A 793 30.36 -3.34 23.09
N MET A 794 29.41 -2.93 22.24
CA MET A 794 28.15 -3.66 22.01
C MET A 794 28.35 -5.11 21.57
N THR A 795 29.37 -5.35 20.73
CA THR A 795 29.67 -6.69 20.21
C THR A 795 30.55 -7.52 21.14
N GLY A 796 30.94 -7.00 22.32
CA GLY A 796 31.66 -7.76 23.35
C GLY A 796 33.17 -7.86 23.14
N ASP A 797 33.79 -6.90 22.43
CA ASP A 797 35.24 -6.81 22.22
C ASP A 797 35.83 -5.55 22.89
N PRO A 798 36.02 -5.57 24.23
CA PRO A 798 36.48 -4.40 24.97
C PRO A 798 37.92 -4.01 24.66
N ASP A 799 38.78 -4.93 24.17
CA ASP A 799 40.16 -4.59 23.82
C ASP A 799 40.20 -3.69 22.58
N ARG A 800 39.50 -4.07 21.51
CA ARG A 800 39.39 -3.22 20.31
C ARG A 800 38.67 -1.92 20.58
N ALA A 801 37.72 -1.92 21.51
CA ALA A 801 37.03 -0.71 21.93
C ALA A 801 38.01 0.30 22.57
N ILE A 802 38.87 -0.16 23.50
CA ILE A 802 39.89 0.68 24.14
C ILE A 802 40.93 1.16 23.12
N GLU A 803 41.41 0.28 22.23
CA GLU A 803 42.35 0.66 21.17
C GLU A 803 41.78 1.76 20.27
N SER A 804 40.51 1.61 19.86
CA SER A 804 39.81 2.60 19.04
C SER A 804 39.66 3.93 19.78
N ALA A 805 39.30 3.91 21.05
CA ALA A 805 39.17 5.11 21.87
C ALA A 805 40.50 5.84 22.03
N GLN A 806 41.60 5.11 22.25
CA GLN A 806 42.94 5.69 22.37
C GLN A 806 43.37 6.39 21.07
N ARG A 807 43.07 5.79 19.91
CA ARG A 807 43.31 6.43 18.60
C ARG A 807 42.49 7.70 18.44
N ALA A 808 41.20 7.66 18.78
CA ALA A 808 40.32 8.82 18.72
C ALA A 808 40.80 9.95 19.64
N ILE A 809 41.27 9.65 20.86
CA ILE A 809 41.84 10.65 21.79
C ILE A 809 43.12 11.26 21.21
N ALA A 810 44.04 10.45 20.68
CA ALA A 810 45.27 10.97 20.07
C ALA A 810 44.97 11.89 18.88
N MET A 811 43.98 11.54 18.06
CA MET A 811 43.50 12.38 16.95
C MET A 811 42.84 13.66 17.46
N ALA A 812 41.95 13.58 18.45
CA ALA A 812 41.30 14.73 19.06
C ALA A 812 42.32 15.75 19.60
N GLN A 813 43.39 15.27 20.23
CA GLN A 813 44.49 16.11 20.70
C GLN A 813 45.29 16.73 19.54
N ALA A 814 45.63 15.92 18.53
CA ALA A 814 46.39 16.37 17.38
C ALA A 814 45.68 17.49 16.58
N VAL A 815 44.35 17.42 16.46
CA VAL A 815 43.54 18.43 15.74
C VAL A 815 42.83 19.43 16.67
N SER A 816 43.05 19.34 17.99
CA SER A 816 42.37 20.17 19.01
C SER A 816 40.82 20.14 18.91
N ASP A 817 40.24 18.97 18.61
CA ASP A 817 38.79 18.77 18.52
C ASP A 817 38.21 18.40 19.90
N PHE A 818 37.76 19.43 20.63
CA PHE A 818 37.13 19.29 21.95
C PHE A 818 35.85 18.42 21.92
N PRO A 819 34.89 18.62 20.99
CA PRO A 819 33.73 17.74 20.84
C PRO A 819 34.09 16.24 20.71
N LEU A 820 35.11 15.91 19.89
CA LEU A 820 35.57 14.53 19.73
C LEU A 820 36.13 13.96 21.04
N GLN A 821 36.89 14.76 21.79
CA GLN A 821 37.43 14.36 23.08
C GLN A 821 36.30 14.03 24.07
N VAL A 822 35.31 14.91 24.20
CA VAL A 822 34.15 14.74 25.08
C VAL A 822 33.37 13.48 24.72
N ALA A 823 33.08 13.28 23.43
CA ALA A 823 32.38 12.09 22.94
C ALA A 823 33.16 10.81 23.27
N THR A 824 34.46 10.80 23.00
CA THR A 824 35.30 9.62 23.21
C THR A 824 35.40 9.26 24.69
N PHE A 825 35.56 10.25 25.59
CA PHE A 825 35.57 10.03 27.04
C PHE A 825 34.23 9.48 27.54
N THR A 826 33.11 9.97 27.01
CA THR A 826 31.76 9.47 27.30
C THR A 826 31.59 8.01 26.90
N HIS A 827 32.19 7.60 25.78
CA HIS A 827 32.12 6.22 25.28
C HIS A 827 33.07 5.26 25.99
N LEU A 828 34.23 5.77 26.42
CA LEU A 828 35.29 4.98 27.06
C LEU A 828 35.01 4.68 28.54
N GLY A 829 34.39 5.61 29.27
CA GLY A 829 34.06 5.44 30.70
C GLY A 829 33.31 4.14 31.01
N PRO A 830 32.20 3.82 30.32
CA PRO A 830 31.45 2.58 30.52
C PRO A 830 32.28 1.30 30.29
N ILE A 831 33.24 1.33 29.35
CA ILE A 831 34.09 0.17 29.03
C ILE A 831 35.03 -0.13 30.20
N TYR A 832 35.65 0.90 30.78
CA TYR A 832 36.48 0.72 31.98
C TYR A 832 35.66 0.23 33.17
N ARG A 833 34.43 0.73 33.34
CA ARG A 833 33.50 0.23 34.37
C ARG A 833 33.22 -1.26 34.18
N GLU A 834 32.87 -1.68 32.97
CA GLU A 834 32.58 -3.09 32.63
C GLU A 834 33.79 -3.99 32.88
N ARG A 835 35.01 -3.51 32.59
CA ARG A 835 36.27 -4.20 32.95
C ARG A 835 36.58 -4.26 34.44
N GLY A 836 35.83 -3.54 35.28
CA GLY A 836 36.12 -3.38 36.70
C GLY A 836 37.24 -2.38 37.01
N ASP A 837 37.72 -1.61 36.02
CA ASP A 837 38.71 -0.54 36.22
C ASP A 837 37.99 0.77 36.59
N TYR A 838 37.29 0.74 37.74
CA TYR A 838 36.42 1.84 38.19
C TYR A 838 37.19 3.15 38.36
N ARG A 839 38.45 3.09 38.83
CA ARG A 839 39.28 4.29 39.06
C ARG A 839 39.62 5.01 37.75
N ARG A 840 40.02 4.29 36.69
CA ARG A 840 40.25 4.93 35.38
C ARG A 840 38.96 5.45 34.76
N SER A 841 37.85 4.73 34.95
CA SER A 841 36.53 5.21 34.52
C SER A 841 36.20 6.55 35.19
N ILE A 842 36.35 6.64 36.51
CA ILE A 842 36.14 7.87 37.28
C ILE A 842 37.04 9.00 36.78
N GLU A 843 38.35 8.76 36.59
CA GLU A 843 39.30 9.78 36.14
C GLU A 843 38.87 10.43 34.81
N ILE A 844 38.46 9.62 33.84
CA ILE A 844 38.07 10.10 32.51
C ILE A 844 36.71 10.79 32.53
N LEU A 845 35.73 10.21 33.24
CA LEU A 845 34.39 10.79 33.35
C LEU A 845 34.41 12.10 34.15
N ARG A 846 35.29 12.21 35.15
CA ARG A 846 35.48 13.44 35.94
C ARG A 846 36.02 14.57 35.08
N LYS A 847 37.02 14.31 34.23
CA LYS A 847 37.50 15.29 33.23
C LYS A 847 36.38 15.78 32.31
N ASN A 848 35.44 14.91 31.94
CA ASN A 848 34.28 15.31 31.14
C ASN A 848 33.34 16.23 31.92
N VAL A 849 32.87 15.85 33.11
CA VAL A 849 31.94 16.70 33.88
C VAL A 849 32.57 18.03 34.33
N GLU A 850 33.88 18.06 34.57
CA GLU A 850 34.62 19.30 34.88
C GLU A 850 34.76 20.23 33.67
N SER A 851 34.86 19.68 32.46
CA SER A 851 34.96 20.47 31.22
C SER A 851 33.63 20.90 30.64
N LEU A 852 32.53 20.23 30.99
CA LEU A 852 31.17 20.56 30.59
C LEU A 852 30.50 21.43 31.67
N GLN A 853 30.72 22.75 31.60
CA GLN A 853 30.18 23.74 32.53
C GLN A 853 29.48 24.88 31.78
N GLY A 854 28.60 25.63 32.46
CA GLY A 854 27.85 26.74 31.86
C GLY A 854 26.94 26.26 30.73
N ASP A 855 27.00 26.90 29.57
CA ASP A 855 26.16 26.55 28.41
C ASP A 855 26.49 25.16 27.85
N LEU A 856 27.71 24.66 28.03
CA LEU A 856 28.17 23.36 27.51
C LEU A 856 27.46 22.17 28.15
N ILE A 857 26.78 22.34 29.30
CA ILE A 857 26.01 21.26 29.93
C ILE A 857 24.83 20.80 29.06
N ARG A 858 24.35 21.66 28.16
CA ARG A 858 23.21 21.42 27.25
C ARG A 858 23.64 20.96 25.85
N GLU A 859 24.95 20.96 25.58
CA GLU A 859 25.47 20.63 24.26
C GLU A 859 25.51 19.12 24.03
N ARG A 860 25.00 18.68 22.88
CA ARG A 860 25.01 17.27 22.48
C ARG A 860 26.29 16.84 21.77
N PHE A 861 27.03 17.80 21.20
CA PHE A 861 28.23 17.53 20.38
C PHE A 861 28.00 16.48 19.28
N GLY A 862 26.79 16.46 18.71
CA GLY A 862 26.41 15.48 17.69
C GLY A 862 26.04 14.10 18.23
N LEU A 863 25.97 13.88 19.55
CA LEU A 863 25.54 12.60 20.13
C LEU A 863 24.01 12.51 20.26
N ALA A 864 23.51 11.28 20.39
CA ALA A 864 22.08 11.00 20.54
C ALA A 864 21.44 11.63 21.81
N GLY A 865 22.24 11.87 22.85
CA GLY A 865 21.82 12.60 24.05
C GLY A 865 22.99 13.33 24.69
N LEU A 866 22.78 13.87 25.89
CA LEU A 866 23.71 14.80 26.53
C LEU A 866 24.92 14.07 27.14
N PRO A 867 26.16 14.31 26.65
CA PRO A 867 27.35 13.72 27.26
C PRO A 867 27.57 14.16 28.71
N SER A 868 27.11 15.35 29.11
CA SER A 868 27.11 15.79 30.52
C SER A 868 26.35 14.81 31.40
N VAL A 869 25.09 14.52 31.04
CA VAL A 869 24.22 13.56 31.75
C VAL A 869 24.80 12.15 31.70
N PHE A 870 25.28 11.69 30.54
CA PHE A 870 25.88 10.36 30.43
C PHE A 870 27.13 10.21 31.27
N SER A 871 27.99 11.22 31.32
CA SER A 871 29.18 11.20 32.17
C SER A 871 28.83 11.18 33.64
N HIS A 872 27.86 11.99 34.09
CA HIS A 872 27.34 11.93 35.47
C HIS A 872 26.76 10.54 35.79
N ALA A 873 25.84 10.01 34.98
CA ALA A 873 25.19 8.74 35.26
C ALA A 873 26.18 7.56 35.34
N ASN A 874 27.18 7.51 34.46
CA ASN A 874 28.22 6.47 34.51
C ASN A 874 29.17 6.66 35.69
N LEU A 875 29.52 7.91 36.03
CA LEU A 875 30.34 8.23 37.19
C LEU A 875 29.65 7.78 38.48
N VAL A 876 28.35 8.03 38.61
CA VAL A 876 27.49 7.57 39.71
C VAL A 876 27.54 6.05 39.85
N CYS A 877 27.45 5.30 38.75
CA CYS A 877 27.56 3.84 38.78
C CYS A 877 28.92 3.38 39.31
N CYS A 878 30.02 4.00 38.88
CA CYS A 878 31.37 3.65 39.35
C CYS A 878 31.56 3.97 40.84
N LEU A 879 31.12 5.14 41.30
CA LEU A 879 31.18 5.55 42.70
C LEU A 879 30.35 4.63 43.60
N ALA A 880 29.16 4.22 43.12
CA ALA A 880 28.30 3.29 43.85
C ALA A 880 28.96 1.90 44.00
N GLU A 881 29.63 1.38 42.97
CA GLU A 881 30.37 0.11 43.06
C GLU A 881 31.55 0.19 44.05
N LEU A 882 32.19 1.35 44.21
CA LEU A 882 33.25 1.57 45.19
C LEU A 882 32.73 1.87 46.61
N GLY A 883 31.42 2.06 46.77
CA GLY A 883 30.79 2.45 48.04
C GLY A 883 30.94 3.93 48.41
N GLU A 884 31.29 4.78 47.45
CA GLU A 884 31.46 6.24 47.59
C GLU A 884 30.11 6.96 47.37
N PHE A 885 29.08 6.56 48.13
CA PHE A 885 27.69 6.99 47.91
C PHE A 885 27.46 8.50 48.06
N ALA A 886 28.19 9.17 48.95
CA ALA A 886 28.01 10.60 49.19
C ALA A 886 28.35 11.44 47.95
N GLU A 887 29.48 11.16 47.30
CA GLU A 887 29.87 11.81 46.04
C GLU A 887 28.93 11.38 44.90
N GLY A 888 28.55 10.10 44.87
CA GLY A 888 27.61 9.58 43.88
C GLY A 888 26.24 10.28 43.92
N ILE A 889 25.73 10.63 45.10
CA ILE A 889 24.44 11.36 45.22
C ILE A 889 24.54 12.74 44.58
N ILE A 890 25.63 13.49 44.83
CA ILE A 890 25.85 14.84 44.26
C ILE A 890 25.82 14.78 42.72
N HIS A 891 26.56 13.84 42.14
CA HIS A 891 26.57 13.69 40.68
C HIS A 891 25.26 13.15 40.10
N GLY A 892 24.53 12.33 40.86
CA GLY A 892 23.22 11.81 40.47
C GLY A 892 22.15 12.90 40.43
N GLU A 893 22.11 13.74 41.46
CA GLU A 893 21.21 14.90 41.52
C GLU A 893 21.51 15.90 40.40
N GLU A 894 22.78 16.20 40.14
CA GLU A 894 23.16 17.12 39.07
C GLU A 894 22.83 16.55 37.68
N GLY A 895 23.14 15.28 37.42
CA GLY A 895 22.79 14.63 36.15
C GLY A 895 21.28 14.60 35.90
N LEU A 896 20.48 14.34 36.93
CA LEU A 896 19.02 14.38 36.85
C LEU A 896 18.49 15.79 36.61
N ARG A 897 19.02 16.79 37.32
CA ARG A 897 18.67 18.21 37.14
C ARG A 897 18.94 18.68 35.71
N ILE A 898 20.09 18.32 35.14
CA ILE A 898 20.43 18.68 33.75
C ILE A 898 19.45 18.03 32.78
N ALA A 899 19.14 16.74 32.96
CA ALA A 899 18.23 16.03 32.08
C ALA A 899 16.78 16.58 32.14
N GLU A 900 16.29 16.92 33.33
CA GLU A 900 14.96 17.52 33.52
C GLU A 900 14.86 18.92 32.95
N MET A 901 15.95 19.69 32.97
CA MET A 901 15.99 21.05 32.41
C MET A 901 15.87 21.06 30.89
N VAL A 902 16.39 20.04 30.19
CA VAL A 902 16.37 19.96 28.72
C VAL A 902 15.15 19.18 28.19
N ASP A 903 14.41 18.50 29.07
CA ASP A 903 13.23 17.68 28.76
C ASP A 903 13.46 16.70 27.59
N GLU A 904 14.65 16.09 27.57
CA GLU A 904 15.08 15.16 26.52
C GLU A 904 14.96 13.71 27.04
N PRO A 905 14.04 12.89 26.47
CA PRO A 905 13.70 11.58 27.02
C PRO A 905 14.89 10.62 27.16
N TYR A 906 15.80 10.59 26.18
CA TYR A 906 16.91 9.64 26.17
C TYR A 906 17.92 9.93 27.29
N SER A 907 18.28 11.20 27.51
CA SER A 907 19.17 11.63 28.61
C SER A 907 18.52 11.41 29.97
N LEU A 908 17.21 11.68 30.10
CA LEU A 908 16.48 11.48 31.36
C LEU A 908 16.45 10.01 31.78
N MET A 909 16.30 9.08 30.82
CA MET A 909 16.38 7.65 31.09
C MET A 909 17.75 7.24 31.66
N PHE A 910 18.85 7.76 31.10
CA PHE A 910 20.19 7.50 31.61
C PHE A 910 20.41 8.06 33.02
N ALA A 911 19.92 9.28 33.30
CA ALA A 911 19.99 9.86 34.64
C ALA A 911 19.23 9.00 35.66
N CYS A 912 18.00 8.60 35.32
CA CYS A 912 17.19 7.70 36.15
C CYS A 912 17.89 6.36 36.40
N PHE A 913 18.54 5.80 35.38
CA PHE A 913 19.31 4.56 35.53
C PHE A 913 20.50 4.72 36.50
N GLY A 914 21.26 5.81 36.41
CA GLY A 914 22.38 6.09 37.31
C GLY A 914 21.93 6.23 38.76
N VAL A 915 20.95 7.11 39.02
CA VAL A 915 20.39 7.33 40.36
C VAL A 915 19.74 6.06 40.92
N GLY A 916 18.98 5.34 40.10
CA GLY A 916 18.36 4.07 40.49
C GLY A 916 19.38 3.00 40.86
N THR A 917 20.49 2.91 40.12
CA THR A 917 21.57 1.93 40.40
C THR A 917 22.28 2.26 41.70
N LEU A 918 22.56 3.54 41.97
CA LEU A 918 23.12 3.97 43.25
C LEU A 918 22.19 3.60 44.41
N ALA A 919 20.89 3.94 44.29
CA ALA A 919 19.90 3.62 45.32
C ALA A 919 19.79 2.11 45.55
N LEU A 920 19.85 1.30 44.49
CA LEU A 920 19.81 -0.16 44.58
C LEU A 920 21.00 -0.72 45.37
N LEU A 921 22.23 -0.28 45.05
CA LEU A 921 23.44 -0.74 45.74
C LEU A 921 23.53 -0.23 47.19
N LYS A 922 22.99 0.96 47.47
CA LYS A 922 22.89 1.51 48.83
C LYS A 922 21.77 0.83 49.66
N GLY A 923 20.88 0.06 49.03
CA GLY A 923 19.76 -0.62 49.67
C GLY A 923 18.49 0.22 49.85
N GLU A 924 18.39 1.37 49.17
CA GLU A 924 17.22 2.26 49.15
C GLU A 924 16.19 1.79 48.10
N LEU A 925 15.63 0.59 48.31
CA LEU A 925 14.84 -0.15 47.31
C LEU A 925 13.67 0.67 46.73
N GLN A 926 12.95 1.45 47.55
CA GLN A 926 11.80 2.22 47.06
C GLN A 926 12.21 3.40 46.17
N GLN A 927 13.38 3.99 46.42
CA GLN A 927 13.91 5.02 45.54
C GLN A 927 14.42 4.41 44.23
N ALA A 928 15.09 3.25 44.30
CA ALA A 928 15.52 2.51 43.13
C ALA A 928 14.33 2.17 42.22
N ILE A 929 13.26 1.60 42.79
CA ILE A 929 12.03 1.26 42.06
C ILE A 929 11.44 2.49 41.37
N ARG A 930 11.23 3.60 42.09
CA ARG A 930 10.66 4.83 41.50
C ARG A 930 11.47 5.34 40.31
N MET A 931 12.80 5.34 40.41
CA MET A 931 13.66 5.84 39.33
C MET A 931 13.63 4.91 38.12
N PHE A 932 13.69 3.58 38.33
CA PHE A 932 13.64 2.65 37.21
C PHE A 932 12.24 2.55 36.57
N GLU A 933 11.15 2.67 37.33
CA GLU A 933 9.78 2.75 36.80
C GLU A 933 9.63 3.99 35.89
N ARG A 934 10.11 5.16 36.35
CA ARG A 934 10.15 6.39 35.54
C ARG A 934 10.94 6.20 34.24
N GLY A 935 12.11 5.57 34.32
CA GLY A 935 12.90 5.25 33.13
C GLY A 935 12.20 4.26 32.17
N LEU A 936 11.50 3.26 32.71
CA LEU A 936 10.79 2.25 31.95
C LEU A 936 9.52 2.79 31.25
N GLU A 937 8.84 3.77 31.86
CA GLU A 937 7.70 4.45 31.24
C GLU A 937 8.12 5.23 30.00
N LEU A 938 9.20 6.02 30.10
CA LEU A 938 9.78 6.75 28.97
C LEU A 938 10.14 5.82 27.81
N TYR A 939 10.63 4.60 28.11
CA TYR A 939 10.92 3.59 27.08
C TYR A 939 9.70 3.22 26.26
N ARG A 940 8.57 2.97 26.92
CA ARG A 940 7.33 2.51 26.27
C ARG A 940 6.73 3.60 25.37
N VAL A 941 6.80 4.85 25.82
CA VAL A 941 6.28 6.00 25.07
C VAL A 941 7.14 6.31 23.85
N TRP A 942 8.47 6.28 23.98
CA TRP A 942 9.40 6.76 22.94
C TRP A 942 10.04 5.65 22.10
N SER A 943 9.73 4.37 22.35
CA SER A 943 10.19 3.22 21.56
C SER A 943 11.73 3.09 21.43
N LEU A 944 12.46 3.13 22.56
CA LEU A 944 13.93 3.16 22.63
C LEU A 944 14.55 1.83 23.12
N PRO A 945 14.64 0.77 22.29
CA PRO A 945 14.88 -0.62 22.71
C PRO A 945 16.22 -0.88 23.39
N LEU A 946 17.26 -0.09 23.10
CA LEU A 946 18.60 -0.35 23.61
C LEU A 946 18.69 -0.31 25.16
N LEU A 947 17.96 0.60 25.80
CA LEU A 947 18.05 0.82 27.26
C LEU A 947 17.11 -0.06 28.08
N PHE A 948 16.20 -0.77 27.42
CA PHE A 948 15.21 -1.59 28.10
C PHE A 948 15.87 -2.71 28.93
N PRO A 949 16.75 -3.59 28.38
CA PRO A 949 17.28 -4.71 29.16
C PRO A 949 18.02 -4.27 30.42
N VAL A 950 18.76 -3.16 30.31
CA VAL A 950 19.53 -2.58 31.40
C VAL A 950 18.62 -2.11 32.54
N THR A 951 17.57 -1.34 32.22
CA THR A 951 16.64 -0.77 33.20
C THR A 951 15.71 -1.84 33.77
N ALA A 952 15.15 -2.69 32.91
CA ALA A 952 14.25 -3.78 33.29
C ALA A 952 14.95 -4.80 34.18
N SER A 953 16.21 -5.15 33.88
CA SER A 953 16.99 -6.06 34.72
C SER A 953 17.25 -5.49 36.12
N SER A 954 17.58 -4.19 36.23
CA SER A 954 17.77 -3.54 37.53
C SER A 954 16.46 -3.41 38.32
N LEU A 955 15.36 -3.04 37.66
CA LEU A 955 14.03 -2.95 38.27
C LEU A 955 13.55 -4.31 38.75
N GLY A 956 13.72 -5.35 37.93
CA GLY A 956 13.38 -6.72 38.27
C GLY A 956 14.12 -7.20 39.52
N LEU A 957 15.41 -6.88 39.66
CA LEU A 957 16.15 -7.17 40.89
C LEU A 957 15.59 -6.38 42.09
N ALA A 958 15.29 -5.09 41.92
CA ALA A 958 14.71 -4.26 42.98
C ALA A 958 13.33 -4.79 43.45
N TYR A 959 12.50 -5.26 42.52
CA TYR A 959 11.25 -5.96 42.83
C TYR A 959 11.49 -7.26 43.58
N ALA A 960 12.45 -8.08 43.15
CA ALA A 960 12.76 -9.33 43.83
C ALA A 960 13.23 -9.09 45.28
N LEU A 961 14.12 -8.10 45.49
CA LEU A 961 14.64 -7.74 46.81
C LEU A 961 13.58 -7.12 47.74
N SER A 962 12.54 -6.50 47.18
CA SER A 962 11.40 -5.95 47.94
C SER A 962 10.26 -6.97 48.14
N GLY A 963 10.41 -8.20 47.64
CA GLY A 963 9.43 -9.28 47.77
C GLY A 963 8.33 -9.30 46.69
N ARG A 964 8.39 -8.40 45.70
CA ARG A 964 7.45 -8.31 44.56
C ARG A 964 7.81 -9.33 43.47
N LEU A 965 7.89 -10.61 43.82
CA LEU A 965 8.39 -11.68 42.94
C LEU A 965 7.53 -11.89 41.69
N ALA A 966 6.21 -11.72 41.80
CA ALA A 966 5.28 -11.88 40.67
C ALA A 966 5.54 -10.86 39.54
N GLU A 967 6.03 -9.68 39.88
CA GLU A 967 6.39 -8.62 38.92
C GLU A 967 7.87 -8.74 38.49
N ALA A 968 8.73 -9.22 39.39
CA ALA A 968 10.17 -9.35 39.16
C ALA A 968 10.51 -10.37 38.06
N ILE A 969 9.99 -11.59 38.16
CA ILE A 969 10.42 -12.71 37.29
C ILE A 969 10.09 -12.44 35.82
N PRO A 970 8.85 -12.09 35.43
CA PRO A 970 8.55 -11.83 34.02
C PRO A 970 9.38 -10.69 33.44
N LEU A 971 9.65 -9.64 34.23
CA LEU A 971 10.44 -8.50 33.79
C LEU A 971 11.93 -8.88 33.58
N LEU A 972 12.48 -9.74 34.45
CA LEU A 972 13.85 -10.26 34.32
C LEU A 972 13.98 -11.19 33.11
N GLU A 973 13.00 -12.08 32.88
CA GLU A 973 12.95 -12.95 31.70
C GLU A 973 12.91 -12.13 30.41
N GLN A 974 12.02 -11.13 30.36
CA GLN A 974 11.88 -10.22 29.21
C GLN A 974 13.18 -9.45 28.94
N ALA A 975 13.88 -8.98 29.97
CA ALA A 975 15.16 -8.29 29.82
C ALA A 975 16.22 -9.18 29.16
N VAL A 976 16.33 -10.45 29.58
CA VAL A 976 17.29 -11.41 29.01
C VAL A 976 16.92 -11.78 27.58
N GLU A 977 15.65 -12.03 27.30
CA GLU A 977 15.15 -12.37 25.96
C GLU A 977 15.39 -11.22 24.96
N GLN A 978 15.06 -10.00 25.34
CA GLN A 978 15.22 -8.84 24.47
C GLN A 978 16.70 -8.48 24.22
N ALA A 979 17.57 -8.65 25.23
CA ALA A 979 19.02 -8.52 25.02
C ALA A 979 19.54 -9.57 24.02
N ALA A 980 19.04 -10.80 24.09
CA ALA A 980 19.42 -11.87 23.18
C ALA A 980 18.93 -11.62 21.73
N SER A 981 17.70 -11.13 21.55
CA SER A 981 17.14 -10.83 20.23
C SER A 981 17.87 -9.68 19.52
N MET A 982 18.31 -8.67 20.28
CA MET A 982 19.14 -7.57 19.76
C MET A 982 20.62 -7.97 19.53
N LYS A 983 21.02 -9.19 19.93
CA LYS A 983 22.42 -9.65 19.94
C LYS A 983 23.35 -8.72 20.71
N LEU A 984 22.85 -8.11 21.79
CA LEU A 984 23.67 -7.31 22.69
C LEU A 984 24.59 -8.25 23.47
N MET A 985 25.90 -8.06 23.31
CA MET A 985 26.88 -8.87 24.03
C MET A 985 27.25 -8.21 25.36
N THR A 986 27.38 -6.89 25.42
CA THR A 986 27.71 -6.15 26.64
C THR A 986 26.70 -6.37 27.76
N SER A 987 27.17 -6.50 29.02
CA SER A 987 26.33 -6.59 30.22
C SER A 987 25.34 -7.76 30.23
N ARG A 988 25.44 -8.69 29.27
CA ARG A 988 24.57 -9.88 29.23
C ARG A 988 24.80 -10.76 30.46
N SER A 989 26.03 -10.82 30.95
CA SER A 989 26.39 -11.57 32.15
C SER A 989 25.59 -11.10 33.38
N ILE A 990 25.46 -9.79 33.59
CA ILE A 990 24.74 -9.23 34.74
C ILE A 990 23.22 -9.39 34.61
N PHE A 991 22.65 -9.34 33.40
CA PHE A 991 21.22 -9.60 33.22
C PHE A 991 20.87 -11.04 33.58
N VAL A 992 21.69 -11.99 33.12
CA VAL A 992 21.54 -13.42 33.44
C VAL A 992 21.76 -13.67 34.94
N ALA A 993 22.76 -13.02 35.55
CA ALA A 993 22.99 -13.11 36.99
C ALA A 993 21.78 -12.62 37.80
N ARG A 994 21.17 -11.49 37.41
CA ARG A 994 20.01 -10.95 38.11
C ARG A 994 18.76 -11.79 37.94
N LEU A 995 18.56 -12.42 36.78
CA LEU A 995 17.48 -13.41 36.60
C LEU A 995 17.69 -14.63 37.50
N ALA A 996 18.92 -15.14 37.56
CA ALA A 996 19.28 -16.24 38.46
C ALA A 996 19.06 -15.87 39.95
N GLU A 997 19.40 -14.64 40.34
CA GLU A 997 19.12 -14.13 41.69
C GLU A 997 17.61 -13.99 41.96
N GLY A 998 16.84 -13.52 40.98
CA GLY A 998 15.37 -13.49 41.05
C GLY A 998 14.78 -14.88 41.29
N TYR A 999 15.23 -15.90 40.54
CA TYR A 999 14.81 -17.28 40.75
C TYR A 999 15.21 -17.84 42.11
N LEU A 1000 16.43 -17.52 42.57
CA LEU A 1000 16.88 -17.93 43.89
C LEU A 1000 15.97 -17.34 44.99
N LEU A 1001 15.63 -16.05 44.89
CA LEU A 1001 14.71 -15.38 45.82
C LEU A 1001 13.27 -15.91 45.73
N ALA A 1002 12.87 -16.45 44.58
CA ALA A 1002 11.60 -17.15 44.38
C ALA A 1002 11.61 -18.63 44.81
N ASN A 1003 12.70 -19.10 45.44
CA ASN A 1003 12.94 -20.52 45.79
C ASN A 1003 12.93 -21.48 44.59
N ARG A 1004 13.22 -20.99 43.39
CA ARG A 1004 13.38 -21.78 42.15
C ARG A 1004 14.85 -22.09 41.92
N THR A 1005 15.46 -22.81 42.85
CA THR A 1005 16.92 -23.06 42.84
C THR A 1005 17.38 -23.83 41.61
N ASP A 1006 16.59 -24.80 41.12
CA ASP A 1006 16.92 -25.60 39.93
C ASP A 1006 17.04 -24.74 38.67
N ASP A 1007 16.21 -23.69 38.55
CA ASP A 1007 16.28 -22.73 37.44
C ASP A 1007 17.44 -21.74 37.61
N ALA A 1008 17.81 -21.40 38.85
CA ALA A 1008 18.88 -20.46 39.17
C ALA A 1008 20.29 -21.03 38.89
N VAL A 1009 20.51 -22.33 39.16
CA VAL A 1009 21.83 -23.00 38.99
C VAL A 1009 22.43 -22.85 37.59
N PRO A 1010 21.74 -23.24 36.49
CA PRO A 1010 22.32 -23.15 35.15
C PRO A 1010 22.58 -21.69 34.73
N LEU A 1011 21.71 -20.77 35.14
CA LEU A 1011 21.86 -19.35 34.81
C LEU A 1011 23.02 -18.70 35.58
N ALA A 1012 23.24 -19.04 36.85
CA ALA A 1012 24.38 -18.55 37.62
C ALA A 1012 25.72 -19.02 37.01
N GLY A 1013 25.80 -20.28 36.58
CA GLY A 1013 26.96 -20.79 35.84
C GLY A 1013 27.17 -20.06 34.51
N ARG A 1014 26.09 -19.86 33.75
CA ARG A 1014 26.14 -19.13 32.47
C ARG A 1014 26.57 -17.67 32.64
N ALA A 1015 26.13 -17.00 33.70
CA ALA A 1015 26.56 -15.64 34.01
C ALA A 1015 28.08 -15.55 34.23
N LEU A 1016 28.65 -16.51 34.97
CA LEU A 1016 30.10 -16.58 35.19
C LEU A 1016 30.87 -16.80 33.88
N GLU A 1017 30.43 -17.74 33.05
CA GLU A 1017 31.04 -17.99 31.73
C GLU A 1017 31.04 -16.72 30.87
N LEU A 1018 29.88 -16.08 30.73
CA LEU A 1018 29.73 -14.86 29.95
C LEU A 1018 30.62 -13.72 30.47
N SER A 1019 30.69 -13.54 31.80
CA SER A 1019 31.51 -12.48 32.39
C SER A 1019 33.01 -12.68 32.09
N ARG A 1020 33.49 -13.94 32.09
CA ARG A 1020 34.88 -14.27 31.76
C ARG A 1020 35.18 -14.12 30.28
N GLU A 1021 34.29 -14.62 29.41
CA GLU A 1021 34.39 -14.48 27.95
C GLU A 1021 34.51 -13.00 27.55
N GLN A 1022 33.72 -12.14 28.21
CA GLN A 1022 33.64 -10.70 27.91
C GLN A 1022 34.63 -9.85 28.73
N LYS A 1023 35.42 -10.47 29.61
CA LYS A 1023 36.38 -9.81 30.51
C LYS A 1023 35.73 -8.75 31.42
N GLU A 1024 34.50 -9.01 31.85
CA GLU A 1024 33.71 -8.15 32.71
C GLU A 1024 33.97 -8.47 34.20
N ARG A 1025 35.14 -8.07 34.72
CA ARG A 1025 35.63 -8.52 36.04
C ARG A 1025 34.71 -8.15 37.21
N GLY A 1026 34.03 -7.00 37.14
CA GLY A 1026 33.04 -6.63 38.15
C GLY A 1026 31.84 -7.57 38.16
N HIS A 1027 31.32 -7.91 36.99
CA HIS A 1027 30.22 -8.88 36.85
C HIS A 1027 30.65 -10.30 37.22
N GLU A 1028 31.91 -10.68 36.94
CA GLU A 1028 32.49 -11.94 37.42
C GLU A 1028 32.40 -12.05 38.94
N ALA A 1029 32.74 -10.98 39.68
CA ALA A 1029 32.62 -10.97 41.14
C ALA A 1029 31.16 -11.18 41.61
N TYR A 1030 30.18 -10.51 40.97
CA TYR A 1030 28.76 -10.71 41.25
C TYR A 1030 28.30 -12.14 40.94
N ALA A 1031 28.74 -12.72 39.82
CA ALA A 1031 28.41 -14.09 39.42
C ALA A 1031 29.00 -15.13 40.39
N LEU A 1032 30.24 -14.93 40.84
CA LEU A 1032 30.89 -15.78 41.85
C LEU A 1032 30.13 -15.76 43.18
N ARG A 1033 29.73 -14.56 43.66
CA ARG A 1033 28.87 -14.43 44.84
C ARG A 1033 27.55 -15.18 44.65
N LEU A 1034 26.92 -15.03 43.48
CA LEU A 1034 25.63 -15.66 43.21
C LEU A 1034 25.73 -17.19 43.16
N ILE A 1035 26.77 -17.75 42.52
CA ILE A 1035 27.00 -19.20 42.52
C ILE A 1035 27.21 -19.71 43.95
N ALA A 1036 27.90 -18.93 44.80
CA ALA A 1036 28.07 -19.27 46.20
C ALA A 1036 26.74 -19.27 46.95
N GLU A 1037 25.86 -18.29 46.69
CA GLU A 1037 24.52 -18.22 47.26
C GLU A 1037 23.63 -19.38 46.81
N VAL A 1038 23.64 -19.71 45.52
CA VAL A 1038 22.89 -20.85 44.97
C VAL A 1038 23.36 -22.15 45.63
N ALA A 1039 24.68 -22.39 45.71
CA ALA A 1039 25.24 -23.58 46.35
C ALA A 1039 24.91 -23.66 47.85
N ALA A 1040 24.82 -22.50 48.52
CA ALA A 1040 24.38 -22.43 49.91
C ALA A 1040 22.88 -22.76 50.08
N HIS A 1041 22.04 -22.60 49.05
CA HIS A 1041 20.61 -22.90 49.11
C HIS A 1041 20.24 -24.25 48.45
N SER A 1042 21.17 -24.91 47.76
CA SER A 1042 20.96 -26.23 47.17
C SER A 1042 20.60 -27.29 48.21
N ILE A 1043 19.84 -28.30 47.78
CA ILE A 1043 19.48 -29.47 48.59
C ILE A 1043 19.96 -30.73 47.85
N PRO A 1044 20.97 -31.46 48.37
CA PRO A 1044 21.72 -31.19 49.61
C PRO A 1044 22.63 -29.95 49.52
N LEU A 1045 22.92 -29.34 50.67
CA LEU A 1045 23.82 -28.19 50.81
C LEU A 1045 25.24 -28.53 50.35
N ASP A 1046 25.78 -27.77 49.39
CA ASP A 1046 27.18 -27.89 48.96
C ASP A 1046 28.05 -26.80 49.61
N ALA A 1047 28.35 -27.01 50.90
CA ALA A 1047 29.07 -26.03 51.71
C ALA A 1047 30.49 -25.73 51.20
N HIS A 1048 31.20 -26.74 50.69
CA HIS A 1048 32.55 -26.58 50.17
C HIS A 1048 32.55 -25.70 48.91
N LYS A 1049 31.63 -25.98 47.97
CA LYS A 1049 31.49 -25.16 46.76
C LYS A 1049 31.06 -23.74 47.09
N ALA A 1050 30.12 -23.56 48.01
CA ALA A 1050 29.68 -22.23 48.44
C ALA A 1050 30.84 -21.41 49.04
N GLU A 1051 31.59 -21.99 49.98
CA GLU A 1051 32.73 -21.31 50.62
C GLU A 1051 33.84 -20.95 49.62
N ALA A 1052 34.17 -21.86 48.69
CA ALA A 1052 35.18 -21.62 47.67
C ALA A 1052 34.81 -20.43 46.76
N HIS A 1053 33.57 -20.38 46.27
CA HIS A 1053 33.13 -19.30 45.37
C HIS A 1053 33.00 -17.96 46.11
N TYR A 1054 32.56 -17.95 47.37
CA TYR A 1054 32.56 -16.73 48.17
C TYR A 1054 33.98 -16.19 48.37
N ARG A 1055 34.98 -17.04 48.64
CA ARG A 1055 36.38 -16.59 48.80
C ARG A 1055 36.92 -15.99 47.50
N GLN A 1056 36.63 -16.60 46.36
CA GLN A 1056 37.00 -16.04 45.05
C GLN A 1056 36.30 -14.68 44.82
N ALA A 1057 35.02 -14.56 45.19
CA ALA A 1057 34.29 -13.30 45.09
C ALA A 1057 34.87 -12.22 46.02
N VAL A 1058 35.27 -12.56 47.25
CA VAL A 1058 35.95 -11.65 48.19
C VAL A 1058 37.27 -11.16 47.62
N GLU A 1059 38.13 -12.07 47.14
CA GLU A 1059 39.44 -11.73 46.57
C GLU A 1059 39.29 -10.78 45.38
N LEU A 1060 38.36 -11.08 44.47
CA LEU A 1060 38.13 -10.26 43.29
C LEU A 1060 37.49 -8.91 43.65
N ALA A 1061 36.49 -8.88 44.54
CA ALA A 1061 35.84 -7.65 44.98
C ALA A 1061 36.82 -6.72 45.70
N ASP A 1062 37.68 -7.25 46.57
CA ASP A 1062 38.72 -6.48 47.26
C ASP A 1062 39.75 -5.91 46.28
N ALA A 1063 40.22 -6.73 45.33
CA ALA A 1063 41.17 -6.31 44.30
C ALA A 1063 40.60 -5.20 43.38
N LEU A 1064 39.29 -5.19 43.13
CA LEU A 1064 38.61 -4.17 42.34
C LEU A 1064 38.13 -2.96 43.18
N GLY A 1065 38.23 -3.04 44.52
CA GLY A 1065 37.74 -2.01 45.44
C GLY A 1065 36.22 -1.97 45.62
N MET A 1066 35.51 -3.06 45.29
CA MET A 1066 34.05 -3.14 45.32
C MET A 1066 33.52 -3.34 46.75
N ARG A 1067 33.58 -2.31 47.58
CA ARG A 1067 33.26 -2.37 49.03
C ARG A 1067 31.84 -2.89 49.32
N PRO A 1068 30.76 -2.48 48.61
CA PRO A 1068 29.42 -3.02 48.83
C PRO A 1068 29.35 -4.52 48.57
N LEU A 1069 29.89 -4.99 47.43
CA LEU A 1069 29.90 -6.42 47.10
C LEU A 1069 30.74 -7.21 48.11
N LEU A 1070 31.88 -6.67 48.54
CA LEU A 1070 32.70 -7.28 49.59
C LEU A 1070 31.90 -7.50 50.88
N ALA A 1071 31.12 -6.49 51.32
CA ALA A 1071 30.24 -6.61 52.48
C ALA A 1071 29.18 -7.72 52.29
N HIS A 1072 28.59 -7.82 51.09
CA HIS A 1072 27.66 -8.90 50.74
C HIS A 1072 28.29 -10.30 50.78
N CYS A 1073 29.51 -10.46 50.26
CA CYS A 1073 30.24 -11.73 50.32
C CYS A 1073 30.54 -12.15 51.76
N HIS A 1074 30.94 -11.20 52.63
CA HIS A 1074 31.13 -11.45 54.06
C HIS A 1074 29.82 -11.82 54.76
N LEU A 1075 28.70 -11.17 54.42
CA LEU A 1075 27.38 -11.54 54.94
C LEU A 1075 27.00 -12.97 54.56
N GLY A 1076 27.23 -13.36 53.30
CA GLY A 1076 26.99 -14.71 52.79
C GLY A 1076 27.83 -15.78 53.47
N LEU A 1077 29.15 -15.56 53.60
CA LEU A 1077 30.06 -16.44 54.34
C LEU A 1077 29.64 -16.58 55.81
N GLY A 1078 29.23 -15.49 56.45
CA GLY A 1078 28.72 -15.49 57.82
C GLY A 1078 27.50 -16.40 57.98
N LYS A 1079 26.52 -16.28 57.08
CA LYS A 1079 25.32 -17.14 57.05
C LYS A 1079 25.66 -18.60 56.78
N LEU A 1080 26.57 -18.87 55.85
CA LEU A 1080 27.01 -20.23 55.52
C LEU A 1080 27.68 -20.90 56.74
N HIS A 1081 28.63 -20.22 57.37
CA HIS A 1081 29.31 -20.74 58.57
C HIS A 1081 28.36 -20.96 59.74
N ARG A 1082 27.34 -20.10 59.91
CA ARG A 1082 26.29 -20.32 60.91
C ARG A 1082 25.52 -21.61 60.62
N ARG A 1083 25.15 -21.86 59.36
CA ARG A 1083 24.43 -23.07 58.94
C ARG A 1083 25.25 -24.36 59.02
N THR A 1084 26.57 -24.27 58.86
CA THR A 1084 27.49 -25.42 58.96
C THR A 1084 28.08 -25.64 60.36
N GLY A 1085 27.72 -24.80 61.34
CA GLY A 1085 28.16 -24.93 62.74
C GLY A 1085 29.53 -24.31 63.07
N ASN A 1086 30.17 -23.60 62.13
CA ASN A 1086 31.43 -22.88 62.37
C ASN A 1086 31.19 -21.51 63.03
N ARG A 1087 30.89 -21.51 64.33
CA ARG A 1087 30.57 -20.28 65.09
C ARG A 1087 31.67 -19.19 65.03
N PRO A 1088 32.98 -19.49 65.21
CA PRO A 1088 34.02 -18.46 65.11
C PRO A 1088 34.12 -17.83 63.71
N GLY A 1089 33.97 -18.64 62.66
CA GLY A 1089 33.92 -18.14 61.28
C GLY A 1089 32.71 -17.26 61.03
N ALA A 1090 31.52 -17.67 61.51
CA ALA A 1090 30.30 -16.89 61.38
C ALA A 1090 30.42 -15.52 62.05
N GLU A 1091 30.92 -15.46 63.29
CA GLU A 1091 31.07 -14.20 64.04
C GLU A 1091 32.05 -13.24 63.36
N LYS A 1092 33.20 -13.75 62.90
CA LYS A 1092 34.19 -12.97 62.15
C LYS A 1092 33.57 -12.33 60.91
N HIS A 1093 32.96 -13.14 60.04
CA HIS A 1093 32.44 -12.65 58.76
C HIS A 1093 31.22 -11.73 58.92
N LEU A 1094 30.31 -12.00 59.85
CA LEU A 1094 29.15 -11.12 60.13
C LEU A 1094 29.59 -9.78 60.76
N THR A 1095 30.61 -9.78 61.61
CA THR A 1095 31.17 -8.54 62.18
C THR A 1095 31.81 -7.69 61.08
N THR A 1096 32.61 -8.29 60.19
CA THR A 1096 33.17 -7.57 59.03
C THR A 1096 32.08 -7.00 58.13
N ALA A 1097 31.05 -7.78 57.79
CA ALA A 1097 29.94 -7.33 56.95
C ALA A 1097 29.21 -6.12 57.58
N THR A 1098 28.84 -6.21 58.85
CA THR A 1098 28.13 -5.13 59.56
C THR A 1098 29.00 -3.88 59.75
N ALA A 1099 30.32 -4.01 59.92
CA ALA A 1099 31.22 -2.87 59.94
C ALA A 1099 31.24 -2.14 58.59
N LEU A 1100 31.43 -2.89 57.48
CA LEU A 1100 31.43 -2.34 56.13
C LEU A 1100 30.10 -1.66 55.77
N PHE A 1101 28.95 -2.29 56.07
CA PHE A 1101 27.64 -1.67 55.83
C PHE A 1101 27.46 -0.37 56.63
N ARG A 1102 27.97 -0.31 57.87
CA ARG A 1102 27.89 0.90 58.70
C ARG A 1102 28.77 2.02 58.17
N GLU A 1103 29.99 1.73 57.75
CA GLU A 1103 30.92 2.71 57.18
C GLU A 1103 30.37 3.37 55.90
N MET A 1104 29.59 2.63 55.12
CA MET A 1104 28.99 3.10 53.86
C MET A 1104 27.53 3.60 54.01
N ASP A 1105 26.96 3.62 55.22
CA ASP A 1105 25.55 3.95 55.50
C ASP A 1105 24.53 3.10 54.70
N ILE A 1106 24.79 1.80 54.52
CA ILE A 1106 23.87 0.83 53.88
C ILE A 1106 22.94 0.22 54.94
N ARG A 1107 21.89 0.97 55.32
CA ARG A 1107 21.03 0.63 56.47
C ARG A 1107 20.24 -0.68 56.32
N PHE A 1108 19.64 -0.91 55.15
CA PHE A 1108 18.81 -2.09 54.90
C PHE A 1108 19.56 -3.41 55.13
N TRP A 1109 20.81 -3.50 54.68
CA TRP A 1109 21.64 -4.69 54.86
C TRP A 1109 22.35 -4.74 56.19
N LEU A 1110 22.65 -3.58 56.80
CA LEU A 1110 23.15 -3.50 58.17
C LEU A 1110 22.17 -4.17 59.15
N GLU A 1111 20.88 -3.84 59.07
CA GLU A 1111 19.84 -4.43 59.93
C GLU A 1111 19.78 -5.96 59.77
N LYS A 1112 19.81 -6.47 58.53
CA LYS A 1112 19.84 -7.91 58.24
C LYS A 1112 21.10 -8.58 58.77
N GLY A 1113 22.26 -7.96 58.62
CA GLY A 1113 23.53 -8.47 59.17
C GLY A 1113 23.53 -8.49 60.70
N GLN A 1114 22.97 -7.46 61.33
CA GLN A 1114 22.83 -7.38 62.78
C GLN A 1114 21.88 -8.46 63.31
N ALA A 1115 20.79 -8.74 62.60
CA ALA A 1115 19.86 -9.82 62.95
C ALA A 1115 20.53 -11.21 62.89
N GLU A 1116 21.34 -11.48 61.86
CA GLU A 1116 22.12 -12.71 61.75
C GLU A 1116 23.17 -12.84 62.87
N LEU A 1117 23.84 -11.74 63.22
CA LEU A 1117 24.81 -11.70 64.32
C LEU A 1117 24.14 -11.91 65.68
N ASN A 1118 22.94 -11.35 65.88
CA ASN A 1118 22.14 -11.58 67.08
C ASN A 1118 21.64 -13.02 67.17
N ALA A 1119 21.25 -13.64 66.05
CA ALA A 1119 20.84 -15.05 66.01
C ALA A 1119 22.00 -16.04 66.25
N LEU A 1120 23.26 -15.58 66.17
CA LEU A 1120 24.46 -16.36 66.49
C LEU A 1120 24.85 -16.27 67.97
N ARG A 1121 24.41 -15.22 68.68
CA ARG A 1121 24.66 -15.02 70.11
C ARG A 1121 23.71 -15.86 70.92
#